data_AF-A0A2L0EWC0-F1
#
_entry.id   AF-A0A2L0EWC0-F1
#
_cell.length_a   1.000
_cell.length_b   1.000
_cell.length_c   1.000
_cell.angle_alpha   90.00
_cell.angle_beta   90.00
_cell.angle_gamma   90.00
#
_symmetry.space_group_name_H-M   'P 1'
#
loop_
_entity.id
_entity.type
_entity.pdbx_description
1 polymer ?
#
loop_
_entity_poly.entity_id
_entity_poly.type
_entity_poly.pdbx_seq_one_letter_code
_entity_poly.pdbx_strand_id
1 'polypeptide(L)'
;MTQSQIETTPPKKKTQSASAGAQELLRHRQEMLTLAYISYVGMIGLATIDVARMFLLVQRFLNELEPVRGRWKIVWGPGVVNSKLASFIDDRLVFVVEHLKEKNRFAVVIRGTNPFSIENVNEVNDIFTMVDWPYGKPAQGLKPKISKGVDKGIEEILAIHAPDELPGSGKTLIEFLKERVAKARGPVRIDVTGHSLGGALAGTLALCLADLQGTDEVPETLRWDPGRKATLWTTTLAAIPAGNADFAAHSDAQLAGRADRVANSLDIVPYTGIASEMDIISRIYEPTIATGKLITMSFDNVIKRLTTESLVYQHIQKDAVKLVGAVRKGSDSFISEMLYQHVDAYVHLLGLSGVINIKSLLSAAADDIVVEVPDEKTNGEVKRPVWVPAALKVGDFGPPMEPPSSLLPAKFIPTKIATDGRERPVEIYPVSKPSRFRVLYLMYRTFVFVLRLIPLRSRPVQVARLTRVYLENLGGLWIKLGQVLSMRTDLFSNEFCDELANLQERSFGFPSDVARRMIEDCLGHPLEQTFEEFDDVPAAAASLSQVHKARLRRNGVWVAIKVQKPYAVEYFHKDFAWISFVFNTFERFGIGERFGWKGMLKEVQEVLEDELDYRHELAAIRDIRRTLKKHKIYVPRPFDRLCNDRVLVMEFIHGVSVAEYLRVSRSDPARARAWCEENNISCKKVVKTLCHSLMRQMFEDNLCHGDIHPGNVVLLRDSRIAFLDFGTVGTFDTEFISAYRLYLMALARQNFSEAVDMMLWLSGELPVIDIQAVKFEVVACMRSWYARTRRRSLPVHQRSLASSSDEVGKILMRHRMRVNWSMLKLGRTYHTLDMTIGALYPKVNYPKLLKSYYVKATRRGNRQALAALVGLPQRIGGYASIVLPRFRERLFVFMGGRSIVEEIILSVGKFIRTAIVVVAATMGLVYLRQHEREIAAPLLGEEGWIINLVDKVPHVGRRYWIALGILALFAIVKQQRLVARAKKPPVRLPGGQGSSRVEV
;
A
#
# COMPACT_ATOMS: atom_id res chain seq x y z
N MET A 1 -41.46 24.09 29.40
CA MET A 1 -40.23 23.38 29.02
C MET A 1 -40.65 22.09 28.34
N THR A 2 -40.32 21.91 27.07
CA THR A 2 -40.47 20.61 26.40
C THR A 2 -39.64 19.57 27.13
N GLN A 3 -40.00 18.28 27.01
CA GLN A 3 -39.26 17.16 27.61
C GLN A 3 -37.76 17.21 27.25
N SER A 4 -37.41 17.85 26.12
CA SER A 4 -36.04 18.16 25.68
C SER A 4 -35.25 19.19 26.51
N GLN A 5 -35.89 19.99 27.36
CA GLN A 5 -35.23 21.05 28.17
C GLN A 5 -34.99 20.65 29.64
N ILE A 6 -35.52 19.51 30.09
CA ILE A 6 -35.52 19.13 31.52
C ILE A 6 -34.31 18.24 31.91
N GLU A 7 -33.61 17.63 30.95
CA GLU A 7 -32.67 16.52 31.25
C GLU A 7 -31.17 16.84 31.09
N THR A 8 -30.78 18.06 30.73
CA THR A 8 -29.36 18.41 30.46
C THR A 8 -28.65 19.07 31.64
N THR A 9 -29.32 19.30 32.77
CA THR A 9 -28.73 19.89 33.98
C THR A 9 -29.00 18.98 35.18
N PRO A 10 -28.02 18.69 36.05
CA PRO A 10 -28.27 17.88 37.24
C PRO A 10 -29.41 18.49 38.08
N PRO A 11 -30.41 17.71 38.50
CA PRO A 11 -31.61 18.26 39.12
C PRO A 11 -31.25 18.96 40.44
N LYS A 12 -31.64 20.23 40.56
CA LYS A 12 -31.76 20.85 41.88
C LYS A 12 -32.84 20.08 42.65
N LYS A 13 -32.45 19.58 43.83
CA LYS A 13 -33.27 18.82 44.80
C LYS A 13 -34.77 19.16 44.70
N LYS A 14 -35.58 18.23 44.17
CA LYS A 14 -36.97 17.87 44.59
C LYS A 14 -37.79 17.26 43.44
N THR A 15 -37.66 15.95 43.20
CA THR A 15 -38.76 15.02 42.82
C THR A 15 -38.16 13.62 42.57
N GLN A 16 -38.42 12.66 43.46
CA GLN A 16 -37.65 11.41 43.57
C GLN A 16 -37.95 10.33 42.50
N SER A 17 -39.08 10.33 41.80
CA SER A 17 -39.39 9.31 40.77
C SER A 17 -39.04 9.76 39.34
N ALA A 18 -39.35 11.01 38.98
CA ALA A 18 -38.96 11.60 37.69
C ALA A 18 -37.43 11.78 37.58
N SER A 19 -36.71 11.94 38.71
CA SER A 19 -35.25 12.09 38.71
C SER A 19 -34.50 10.81 38.34
N ALA A 20 -35.06 9.63 38.61
CA ALA A 20 -34.36 8.36 38.38
C ALA A 20 -34.31 8.00 36.88
N GLY A 21 -35.45 8.10 36.18
CA GLY A 21 -35.52 7.83 34.74
C GLY A 21 -34.70 8.80 33.89
N ALA A 22 -34.73 10.10 34.24
CA ALA A 22 -33.91 11.11 33.58
C ALA A 22 -32.40 10.89 33.81
N GLN A 23 -32.00 10.47 35.02
CA GLN A 23 -30.61 10.12 35.32
C GLN A 23 -30.15 8.86 34.57
N GLU A 24 -31.02 7.86 34.44
CA GLU A 24 -30.73 6.64 33.68
C GLU A 24 -30.58 6.91 32.18
N LEU A 25 -31.46 7.75 31.61
CA LEU A 25 -31.38 8.16 30.21
C LEU A 25 -30.14 9.01 29.92
N LEU A 26 -29.80 9.95 30.80
CA LEU A 26 -28.56 10.72 30.70
C LEU A 26 -27.33 9.81 30.73
N ARG A 27 -27.30 8.84 31.65
CA ARG A 27 -26.23 7.85 31.74
C ARG A 27 -26.13 6.98 30.49
N HIS A 28 -27.25 6.55 29.93
CA HIS A 28 -27.29 5.81 28.65
C HIS A 28 -26.70 6.66 27.51
N ARG A 29 -27.05 7.95 27.41
CA ARG A 29 -26.47 8.87 26.41
C ARG A 29 -24.97 9.05 26.59
N GLN A 30 -24.50 9.18 27.84
CA GLN A 30 -23.06 9.25 28.15
C GLN A 30 -22.34 7.96 27.75
N GLU A 31 -22.92 6.79 28.01
CA GLU A 31 -22.38 5.49 27.59
C GLU A 31 -22.29 5.38 26.07
N MET A 32 -23.37 5.69 25.35
CA MET A 32 -23.41 5.59 23.89
C MET A 32 -22.47 6.59 23.21
N LEU A 33 -22.37 7.84 23.71
CA LEU A 33 -21.40 8.81 23.22
C LEU A 33 -19.96 8.33 23.43
N THR A 34 -19.68 7.77 24.60
CA THR A 34 -18.34 7.26 24.92
C THR A 34 -17.97 6.10 23.99
N LEU A 35 -18.89 5.15 23.75
CA LEU A 35 -18.68 4.08 22.79
C LEU A 35 -18.48 4.61 21.36
N ALA A 36 -19.33 5.55 20.92
CA ALA A 36 -19.20 6.17 19.60
C ALA A 36 -17.84 6.84 19.41
N TYR A 37 -17.31 7.52 20.43
CA TYR A 37 -16.00 8.17 20.37
C TYR A 37 -14.84 7.18 20.41
N ILE A 38 -14.95 6.09 21.17
CA ILE A 38 -13.95 5.01 21.16
C ILE A 38 -13.72 4.46 19.73
N SER A 39 -14.74 4.48 18.87
CA SER A 39 -14.57 4.05 17.47
C SER A 39 -13.56 4.90 16.68
N TYR A 40 -13.28 6.14 17.13
CA TYR A 40 -12.35 7.10 16.51
C TYR A 40 -10.95 7.11 17.14
N VAL A 41 -10.63 6.16 18.02
CA VAL A 41 -9.30 6.12 18.67
C VAL A 41 -8.19 6.00 17.63
N GLY A 42 -7.12 6.78 17.80
CA GLY A 42 -5.90 6.72 16.99
C GLY A 42 -6.02 7.25 15.56
N MET A 43 -7.13 7.92 15.25
CA MET A 43 -7.45 8.41 13.90
C MET A 43 -6.48 9.47 13.33
N ILE A 44 -5.84 10.30 14.17
CA ILE A 44 -4.92 11.38 13.74
C ILE A 44 -3.45 10.91 13.76
N GLY A 45 -3.17 9.71 14.30
CA GLY A 45 -1.84 9.11 14.23
C GLY A 45 -1.51 8.75 12.77
N LEU A 46 -0.49 9.39 12.18
CA LEU A 46 -0.01 9.17 10.80
C LEU A 46 0.56 7.76 10.53
N ALA A 47 0.31 6.78 11.38
CA ALA A 47 0.81 5.41 11.29
C ALA A 47 -0.36 4.44 11.11
N THR A 48 -0.27 3.52 10.15
CA THR A 48 -1.26 2.46 9.94
C THR A 48 -1.43 1.62 11.21
N ILE A 49 -2.60 1.73 11.86
CA ILE A 49 -2.96 0.94 13.04
C ILE A 49 -3.56 -0.38 12.52
N ASP A 50 -2.77 -1.46 12.55
CA ASP A 50 -3.27 -2.81 12.29
C ASP A 50 -4.48 -3.14 13.19
N VAL A 51 -5.40 -3.97 12.71
CA VAL A 51 -6.67 -4.31 13.37
C VAL A 51 -6.44 -4.87 14.78
N ALA A 52 -5.36 -5.63 15.01
CA ALA A 52 -5.00 -6.10 16.35
C ALA A 52 -4.62 -4.95 17.31
N ARG A 53 -3.94 -3.90 16.81
CA ARG A 53 -3.63 -2.70 17.60
C ARG A 53 -4.87 -1.85 17.83
N MET A 54 -5.75 -1.79 16.84
CA MET A 54 -7.05 -1.13 16.95
C MET A 54 -7.90 -1.80 18.04
N PHE A 55 -7.93 -3.15 18.08
CA PHE A 55 -8.57 -3.91 19.16
C PHE A 55 -8.01 -3.52 20.54
N LEU A 56 -6.69 -3.47 20.69
CA LEU A 56 -6.04 -3.11 21.96
C LEU A 56 -6.36 -1.67 22.40
N LEU A 57 -6.39 -0.74 21.46
CA LEU A 57 -6.73 0.66 21.71
C LEU A 57 -8.21 0.81 22.10
N VAL A 58 -9.13 0.19 21.36
CA VAL A 58 -10.55 0.15 21.73
C VAL A 58 -10.72 -0.48 23.12
N GLN A 59 -10.04 -1.59 23.40
CA GLN A 59 -10.07 -2.27 24.69
C GLN A 59 -9.51 -1.41 25.82
N ARG A 60 -8.43 -0.65 25.58
CA ARG A 60 -7.85 0.30 26.54
C ARG A 60 -8.86 1.37 26.91
N PHE A 61 -9.42 2.09 25.94
CA PHE A 61 -10.35 3.18 26.24
C PHE A 61 -11.69 2.67 26.81
N LEU A 62 -12.12 1.45 26.46
CA LEU A 62 -13.22 0.77 27.15
C LEU A 62 -12.92 0.52 28.64
N ASN A 63 -11.66 0.34 29.02
CA ASN A 63 -11.22 0.11 30.40
C ASN A 63 -10.87 1.41 31.16
N GLU A 64 -10.59 2.51 30.46
CA GLU A 64 -10.18 3.78 31.06
C GLU A 64 -11.36 4.75 31.27
N LEU A 65 -12.27 4.88 30.29
CA LEU A 65 -13.31 5.90 30.29
C LEU A 65 -14.49 5.52 31.22
N GLU A 66 -14.75 6.34 32.24
CA GLU A 66 -15.69 6.06 33.33
C GLU A 66 -17.09 5.56 32.89
N PRO A 67 -17.76 6.16 31.88
CA PRO A 67 -19.10 5.74 31.50
C PRO A 67 -19.19 4.27 31.08
N VAL A 68 -18.12 3.74 30.46
CA VAL A 68 -18.09 2.37 29.91
C VAL A 68 -17.17 1.42 30.70
N ARG A 69 -16.32 1.97 31.58
CA ARG A 69 -15.32 1.23 32.37
C ARG A 69 -15.94 0.09 33.16
N GLY A 70 -15.47 -1.13 32.88
CA GLY A 70 -15.94 -2.34 33.57
C GLY A 70 -17.41 -2.69 33.32
N ARG A 71 -18.05 -2.11 32.29
CA ARG A 71 -19.44 -2.38 31.90
C ARG A 71 -19.56 -3.11 30.58
N TRP A 72 -18.62 -2.93 29.66
CA TRP A 72 -18.68 -3.48 28.31
C TRP A 72 -17.43 -4.30 27.97
N LYS A 73 -17.61 -5.35 27.16
CA LYS A 73 -16.51 -6.15 26.59
C LYS A 73 -16.71 -6.36 25.10
N ILE A 74 -15.64 -6.38 24.31
CA ILE A 74 -15.74 -6.66 22.87
C ILE A 74 -16.09 -8.14 22.67
N VAL A 75 -17.08 -8.41 21.82
CA VAL A 75 -17.55 -9.77 21.49
C VAL A 75 -17.60 -10.07 19.99
N TRP A 76 -17.48 -9.04 19.15
CA TRP A 76 -17.29 -9.15 17.71
C TRP A 76 -16.45 -7.97 17.18
N GLY A 77 -15.48 -8.25 16.32
CA GLY A 77 -14.60 -7.23 15.72
C GLY A 77 -13.48 -6.72 16.65
N PRO A 78 -12.88 -5.56 16.35
CA PRO A 78 -13.22 -4.61 15.28
C PRO A 78 -13.05 -5.19 13.87
N GLY A 79 -14.06 -5.00 13.03
CA GLY A 79 -13.98 -5.19 11.58
C GLY A 79 -13.79 -3.85 10.87
N VAL A 80 -12.98 -3.83 9.81
CA VAL A 80 -12.58 -2.61 9.10
C VAL A 80 -12.80 -2.79 7.59
N VAL A 81 -13.27 -1.74 6.92
CA VAL A 81 -13.32 -1.64 5.45
C VAL A 81 -12.23 -0.67 5.00
N ASN A 82 -11.35 -1.14 4.11
CA ASN A 82 -10.25 -0.35 3.56
C ASN A 82 -10.52 -0.04 2.08
N SER A 83 -10.31 1.21 1.67
CA SER A 83 -10.39 1.61 0.25
C SER A 83 -9.43 0.77 -0.59
N LYS A 84 -9.91 0.30 -1.74
CA LYS A 84 -9.11 -0.43 -2.74
C LYS A 84 -8.00 0.43 -3.37
N LEU A 85 -8.06 1.76 -3.22
CA LEU A 85 -7.10 2.72 -3.79
C LEU A 85 -6.13 3.32 -2.76
N ALA A 86 -6.44 3.20 -1.46
CA ALA A 86 -5.62 3.72 -0.37
C ALA A 86 -5.79 2.84 0.88
N SER A 87 -5.05 1.73 0.94
CA SER A 87 -5.09 0.75 2.05
C SER A 87 -4.61 1.28 3.41
N PHE A 88 -4.13 2.54 3.46
CA PHE A 88 -3.56 3.21 4.64
C PHE A 88 -4.55 4.15 5.34
N ILE A 89 -5.77 4.30 4.81
CA ILE A 89 -6.83 5.10 5.42
C ILE A 89 -8.00 4.14 5.67
N ASP A 90 -8.21 3.75 6.93
CA ASP A 90 -9.39 2.97 7.28
C ASP A 90 -10.64 3.81 6.97
N ASP A 91 -11.55 3.30 6.14
CA ASP A 91 -12.76 4.05 5.75
C ASP A 91 -13.85 3.90 6.81
N ARG A 92 -14.04 2.68 7.34
CA ARG A 92 -15.10 2.35 8.31
C ARG A 92 -14.65 1.31 9.31
N LEU A 93 -15.06 1.46 10.56
CA LEU A 93 -14.79 0.52 11.65
C LEU A 93 -16.09 0.17 12.37
N VAL A 94 -16.33 -1.12 12.59
CA VAL A 94 -17.50 -1.63 13.30
C VAL A 94 -17.06 -2.66 14.33
N PHE A 95 -17.60 -2.58 15.54
CA PHE A 95 -17.40 -3.61 16.57
C PHE A 95 -18.68 -3.78 17.40
N VAL A 96 -18.81 -4.94 18.05
CA VAL A 96 -19.91 -5.22 18.97
C VAL A 96 -19.36 -5.47 20.36
N VAL A 97 -19.95 -4.79 21.34
CA VAL A 97 -19.69 -5.01 22.76
C VAL A 97 -20.88 -5.67 23.45
N GLU A 98 -20.62 -6.52 24.44
CA GLU A 98 -21.62 -7.13 25.33
C GLU A 98 -21.51 -6.48 26.71
N HIS A 99 -22.66 -6.17 27.31
CA HIS A 99 -22.71 -5.61 28.66
C HIS A 99 -22.43 -6.69 29.71
N LEU A 100 -21.59 -6.38 30.70
CA LEU A 100 -21.06 -7.34 31.67
C LEU A 100 -22.04 -7.64 32.82
N LYS A 101 -22.97 -6.72 33.12
CA LYS A 101 -23.93 -6.86 34.22
C LYS A 101 -25.33 -7.26 33.75
N GLU A 102 -25.83 -6.59 32.72
CA GLU A 102 -27.11 -6.90 32.07
C GLU A 102 -26.89 -7.96 30.99
N LYS A 103 -27.32 -9.19 31.27
CA LYS A 103 -27.19 -10.30 30.32
C LYS A 103 -27.98 -10.04 29.05
N ASN A 104 -27.45 -10.50 27.91
CA ASN A 104 -28.06 -10.36 26.58
C ASN A 104 -28.26 -8.92 26.10
N ARG A 105 -27.51 -7.95 26.65
CA ARG A 105 -27.45 -6.58 26.11
C ARG A 105 -26.16 -6.39 25.32
N PHE A 106 -26.29 -5.96 24.07
CA PHE A 106 -25.21 -5.72 23.14
C PHE A 106 -25.27 -4.29 22.60
N ALA A 107 -24.12 -3.71 22.24
CA ALA A 107 -24.07 -2.47 21.48
C ALA A 107 -23.21 -2.64 20.22
N VAL A 108 -23.77 -2.32 19.06
CA VAL A 108 -23.09 -2.24 17.77
C VAL A 108 -22.62 -0.80 17.59
N VAL A 109 -21.31 -0.62 17.45
CA VAL A 109 -20.69 0.71 17.41
C VAL A 109 -20.08 0.92 16.03
N ILE A 110 -20.41 2.06 15.40
CA ILE A 110 -20.04 2.37 14.01
C ILE A 110 -19.24 3.68 13.95
N ARG A 111 -18.04 3.60 13.37
CA ARG A 111 -17.27 4.78 12.96
C ARG A 111 -17.78 5.30 11.61
N GLY A 112 -18.04 6.61 11.54
CA GLY A 112 -18.49 7.30 10.33
C GLY A 112 -17.37 7.87 9.48
N THR A 113 -17.08 9.15 9.66
CA THR A 113 -16.22 9.94 8.76
C THR A 113 -14.74 9.74 9.06
N ASN A 114 -13.95 9.31 8.07
CA ASN A 114 -12.51 9.59 8.00
C ASN A 114 -12.27 10.78 7.04
N PRO A 115 -11.98 12.01 7.53
CA PRO A 115 -11.84 13.20 6.70
C PRO A 115 -10.61 13.15 5.76
N PHE A 116 -9.73 12.17 5.95
CA PHE A 116 -8.59 11.91 5.07
C PHE A 116 -8.92 10.92 3.93
N SER A 117 -10.08 10.26 3.95
CA SER A 117 -10.51 9.34 2.89
C SER A 117 -11.22 10.03 1.74
N ILE A 118 -10.78 9.76 0.51
CA ILE A 118 -11.41 10.24 -0.73
C ILE A 118 -12.78 9.58 -0.95
N GLU A 119 -12.99 8.33 -0.50
CA GLU A 119 -14.28 7.64 -0.64
C GLU A 119 -15.35 8.26 0.24
N ASN A 120 -14.99 8.69 1.47
CA ASN A 120 -15.90 9.40 2.37
C ASN A 120 -16.32 10.78 1.83
N VAL A 121 -15.47 11.46 1.03
CA VAL A 121 -15.83 12.71 0.36
C VAL A 121 -16.88 12.48 -0.73
N ASN A 122 -16.79 11.36 -1.46
CA ASN A 122 -17.79 10.99 -2.46
C ASN A 122 -19.12 10.56 -1.83
N GLU A 123 -19.11 9.89 -0.68
CA GLU A 123 -20.34 9.52 0.05
C GLU A 123 -21.06 10.73 0.65
N VAL A 124 -20.30 11.70 1.16
CA VAL A 124 -20.86 13.00 1.59
C VAL A 124 -21.40 13.79 0.38
N ASN A 125 -20.81 13.65 -0.82
CA ASN A 125 -21.36 14.25 -2.04
C ASN A 125 -22.59 13.48 -2.58
N ASP A 126 -22.68 12.17 -2.36
CA ASP A 126 -23.81 11.34 -2.75
C ASP A 126 -24.99 11.45 -1.75
N ILE A 127 -24.87 12.28 -0.70
CA ILE A 127 -26.01 12.56 0.20
C ILE A 127 -27.20 13.11 -0.57
N PHE A 128 -26.96 13.91 -1.63
CA PHE A 128 -27.96 14.59 -2.45
C PHE A 128 -28.71 13.67 -3.42
N THR A 129 -28.29 12.41 -3.58
CA THR A 129 -28.97 11.43 -4.43
C THR A 129 -29.76 10.44 -3.57
N MET A 130 -31.04 10.26 -3.87
CA MET A 130 -31.92 9.31 -3.18
C MET A 130 -32.12 8.02 -3.98
N VAL A 131 -32.14 6.89 -3.28
CA VAL A 131 -32.47 5.55 -3.80
C VAL A 131 -33.62 4.96 -2.98
N ASP A 132 -34.38 4.02 -3.58
CA ASP A 132 -35.48 3.35 -2.88
C ASP A 132 -34.93 2.39 -1.81
N TRP A 133 -35.62 2.26 -0.67
CA TRP A 133 -35.21 1.38 0.44
C TRP A 133 -35.10 -0.11 0.00
N PRO A 134 -33.91 -0.74 0.06
CA PRO A 134 -33.72 -2.08 -0.49
C PRO A 134 -33.78 -3.23 0.53
N TYR A 135 -33.77 -2.94 1.84
CA TYR A 135 -33.50 -3.95 2.88
C TYR A 135 -34.73 -4.67 3.46
N GLY A 136 -35.94 -4.29 3.05
CA GLY A 136 -37.16 -4.94 3.52
C GLY A 136 -38.44 -4.27 3.03
N LYS A 137 -39.58 -4.84 3.43
CA LYS A 137 -40.90 -4.35 3.04
C LYS A 137 -41.29 -3.13 3.89
N PRO A 138 -41.54 -1.95 3.27
CA PRO A 138 -41.99 -0.78 4.00
C PRO A 138 -43.32 -0.99 4.71
N ALA A 139 -43.58 -0.20 5.76
CA ALA A 139 -44.91 -0.11 6.36
C ALA A 139 -45.96 0.30 5.31
N GLN A 140 -47.18 -0.21 5.47
CA GLN A 140 -48.22 -0.14 4.45
C GLN A 140 -48.50 1.30 3.99
N GLY A 141 -48.33 1.56 2.69
CA GLY A 141 -48.61 2.87 2.08
C GLY A 141 -47.41 3.82 2.01
N LEU A 142 -46.25 3.47 2.57
CA LEU A 142 -45.04 4.31 2.53
C LEU A 142 -44.12 3.95 1.36
N LYS A 143 -43.43 4.95 0.79
CA LYS A 143 -42.37 4.76 -0.22
C LYS A 143 -41.04 5.35 0.30
N PRO A 144 -40.42 4.69 1.29
CA PRO A 144 -39.20 5.20 1.91
C PRO A 144 -38.05 5.24 0.92
N LYS A 145 -37.32 6.37 0.91
CA LYS A 145 -36.09 6.56 0.15
C LYS A 145 -34.96 6.97 1.06
N ILE A 146 -33.78 6.43 0.80
CA ILE A 146 -32.54 6.72 1.55
C ILE A 146 -31.51 7.37 0.65
N SER A 147 -30.59 8.10 1.25
CA SER A 147 -29.42 8.61 0.53
C SER A 147 -28.59 7.46 -0.04
N LYS A 148 -28.15 7.61 -1.28
CA LYS A 148 -27.24 6.67 -1.97
C LYS A 148 -25.92 6.46 -1.21
N GLY A 149 -25.39 7.50 -0.58
CA GLY A 149 -24.18 7.39 0.25
C GLY A 149 -24.42 6.54 1.51
N VAL A 150 -25.56 6.73 2.18
CA VAL A 150 -25.95 5.93 3.36
C VAL A 150 -26.31 4.49 2.98
N ASP A 151 -26.87 4.26 1.79
CA ASP A 151 -27.13 2.92 1.26
C ASP A 151 -25.85 2.10 1.09
N LYS A 152 -24.87 2.66 0.34
CA LYS A 152 -23.52 2.09 0.21
C LYS A 152 -22.85 1.91 1.59
N GLY A 153 -23.12 2.84 2.51
CA GLY A 153 -23.01 2.70 3.96
C GLY A 153 -23.29 1.31 4.53
N ILE A 154 -24.56 0.96 4.44
CA ILE A 154 -25.10 -0.25 5.04
C ILE A 154 -24.63 -1.49 4.30
N GLU A 155 -24.54 -1.47 2.97
CA GLU A 155 -24.03 -2.60 2.18
C GLU A 155 -22.63 -3.03 2.63
N GLU A 156 -21.71 -2.08 2.82
CA GLU A 156 -20.36 -2.39 3.27
C GLU A 156 -20.35 -2.92 4.70
N ILE A 157 -21.13 -2.34 5.62
CA ILE A 157 -21.22 -2.82 7.01
C ILE A 157 -21.70 -4.28 7.06
N LEU A 158 -22.71 -4.62 6.25
CA LEU A 158 -23.24 -5.99 6.20
C LEU A 158 -22.25 -6.98 5.58
N ALA A 159 -21.32 -6.51 4.74
CA ALA A 159 -20.26 -7.32 4.13
C ALA A 159 -19.02 -7.51 5.03
N ILE A 160 -18.87 -6.77 6.12
CA ILE A 160 -17.73 -6.89 7.04
C ILE A 160 -17.74 -8.25 7.73
N HIS A 161 -16.57 -8.89 7.74
CA HIS A 161 -16.30 -10.08 8.56
C HIS A 161 -15.37 -9.69 9.71
N ALA A 162 -15.61 -10.24 10.91
CA ALA A 162 -14.65 -10.10 11.99
C ALA A 162 -13.32 -10.78 11.61
N PRO A 163 -12.17 -10.09 11.72
CA PRO A 163 -10.87 -10.64 11.35
C PRO A 163 -10.51 -11.91 12.09
N ASP A 164 -9.64 -12.72 11.48
CA ASP A 164 -9.10 -13.92 12.10
C ASP A 164 -8.40 -13.57 13.43
N GLU A 165 -8.54 -14.43 14.43
CA GLU A 165 -7.96 -14.27 15.78
C GLU A 165 -8.65 -13.22 16.69
N LEU A 166 -9.65 -12.48 16.20
CA LEU A 166 -10.49 -11.58 17.02
C LEU A 166 -11.83 -12.21 17.43
N PRO A 167 -12.52 -11.67 18.46
CA PRO A 167 -13.86 -12.11 18.82
C PRO A 167 -14.80 -12.10 17.61
N GLY A 168 -15.54 -13.19 17.40
CA GLY A 168 -16.43 -13.33 16.25
C GLY A 168 -15.76 -13.73 14.93
N SER A 169 -14.45 -14.04 14.94
CA SER A 169 -13.61 -14.41 13.78
C SER A 169 -14.35 -15.19 12.68
N GLY A 170 -14.20 -14.67 11.46
CA GLY A 170 -14.74 -15.24 10.23
C GLY A 170 -16.23 -15.04 10.01
N LYS A 171 -16.96 -14.41 10.94
CA LYS A 171 -18.43 -14.20 10.84
C LYS A 171 -18.77 -12.77 10.46
N THR A 172 -19.79 -12.62 9.63
CA THR A 172 -20.47 -11.34 9.42
C THR A 172 -21.20 -10.88 10.68
N LEU A 173 -21.58 -9.60 10.73
CA LEU A 173 -22.40 -9.06 11.83
C LEU A 173 -23.71 -9.84 11.97
N ILE A 174 -24.37 -10.13 10.83
CA ILE A 174 -25.64 -10.85 10.79
C ILE A 174 -25.51 -12.28 11.34
N GLU A 175 -24.49 -13.03 10.90
CA GLU A 175 -24.25 -14.38 11.39
C GLU A 175 -23.94 -14.41 12.90
N PHE A 176 -23.15 -13.43 13.37
CA PHE A 176 -22.86 -13.29 14.79
C PHE A 176 -24.12 -13.02 15.61
N LEU A 177 -24.96 -12.06 15.19
CA LEU A 177 -26.19 -11.73 15.89
C LEU A 177 -27.19 -12.91 15.88
N LYS A 178 -27.34 -13.59 14.74
CA LYS A 178 -28.17 -14.80 14.59
C LYS A 178 -27.78 -15.87 15.61
N GLU A 179 -26.49 -16.15 15.75
CA GLU A 179 -26.00 -17.13 16.72
C GLU A 179 -26.24 -16.68 18.17
N ARG A 180 -26.01 -15.40 18.48
CA ARG A 180 -26.21 -14.86 19.84
C ARG A 180 -27.66 -14.91 20.26
N VAL A 181 -28.59 -14.54 19.38
CA VAL A 181 -30.03 -14.61 19.65
C VAL A 181 -30.50 -16.05 19.78
N ALA A 182 -30.03 -16.96 18.93
CA ALA A 182 -30.37 -18.37 19.02
C ALA A 182 -29.95 -19.00 20.36
N LYS A 183 -28.80 -18.59 20.92
CA LYS A 183 -28.27 -19.09 22.20
C LYS A 183 -28.86 -18.39 23.44
N ALA A 184 -29.54 -17.26 23.28
CA ALA A 184 -30.08 -16.50 24.40
C ALA A 184 -31.27 -17.21 25.05
N ARG A 185 -31.22 -17.40 26.37
CA ARG A 185 -32.31 -17.98 27.18
C ARG A 185 -33.40 -16.96 27.57
N GLY A 186 -33.31 -15.71 27.11
CA GLY A 186 -34.20 -14.61 27.45
C GLY A 186 -34.18 -13.51 26.38
N PRO A 187 -34.89 -12.37 26.60
CA PRO A 187 -34.92 -11.28 25.63
C PRO A 187 -33.52 -10.72 25.38
N VAL A 188 -33.26 -10.34 24.14
CA VAL A 188 -31.98 -9.76 23.70
C VAL A 188 -32.20 -8.27 23.42
N ARG A 189 -31.34 -7.41 23.93
CA ARG A 189 -31.33 -5.97 23.60
C ARG A 189 -30.10 -5.67 22.76
N ILE A 190 -30.28 -4.98 21.65
CA ILE A 190 -29.19 -4.54 20.78
C ILE A 190 -29.31 -3.03 20.61
N ASP A 191 -28.39 -2.28 21.19
CA ASP A 191 -28.21 -0.86 20.97
C ASP A 191 -27.31 -0.65 19.72
N VAL A 192 -27.60 0.33 18.87
CA VAL A 192 -26.76 0.71 17.73
C VAL A 192 -26.39 2.18 17.88
N THR A 193 -25.10 2.53 17.80
CA THR A 193 -24.66 3.91 18.03
C THR A 193 -23.47 4.31 17.16
N GLY A 194 -23.35 5.62 16.94
CA GLY A 194 -22.27 6.27 16.20
C GLY A 194 -22.40 7.79 16.26
N HIS A 195 -21.37 8.48 15.81
CA HIS A 195 -21.32 9.95 15.74
C HIS A 195 -21.19 10.42 14.29
N SER A 196 -21.79 11.57 13.95
CA SER A 196 -21.74 12.17 12.61
C SER A 196 -22.31 11.22 11.53
N LEU A 197 -21.58 10.94 10.46
CA LEU A 197 -21.96 9.91 9.47
C LEU A 197 -22.21 8.54 10.11
N GLY A 198 -21.47 8.18 11.16
CA GLY A 198 -21.64 6.93 11.89
C GLY A 198 -22.97 6.90 12.66
N GLY A 199 -23.45 8.07 13.09
CA GLY A 199 -24.78 8.23 13.67
C GLY A 199 -25.90 8.01 12.65
N ALA A 200 -25.72 8.52 11.42
CA ALA A 200 -26.67 8.27 10.33
C ALA A 200 -26.72 6.77 9.96
N LEU A 201 -25.54 6.13 9.84
CA LEU A 201 -25.41 4.69 9.61
C LEU A 201 -26.01 3.87 10.76
N ALA A 202 -25.85 4.30 12.02
CA ALA A 202 -26.41 3.62 13.18
C ALA A 202 -27.95 3.64 13.21
N GLY A 203 -28.56 4.77 12.87
CA GLY A 203 -30.02 4.87 12.73
C GLY A 203 -30.54 3.95 11.63
N THR A 204 -29.92 4.00 10.46
CA THR A 204 -30.32 3.21 9.29
C THR A 204 -30.04 1.71 9.47
N LEU A 205 -28.93 1.32 10.09
CA LEU A 205 -28.62 -0.08 10.37
C LEU A 205 -29.62 -0.68 11.37
N ALA A 206 -30.03 0.07 12.39
CA ALA A 206 -31.05 -0.41 13.32
C ALA A 206 -32.38 -0.70 12.61
N LEU A 207 -32.79 0.16 11.67
CA LEU A 207 -33.97 -0.07 10.84
C LEU A 207 -33.79 -1.28 9.90
N CYS A 208 -32.64 -1.37 9.22
CA CYS A 208 -32.29 -2.51 8.38
C CYS A 208 -32.35 -3.83 9.16
N LEU A 209 -31.72 -3.89 10.33
CA LEU A 209 -31.76 -5.07 11.19
C LEU A 209 -33.18 -5.43 11.64
N ALA A 210 -34.06 -4.44 11.88
CA ALA A 210 -35.45 -4.65 12.27
C ALA A 210 -36.27 -5.28 11.13
N ASP A 211 -36.10 -4.76 9.92
CA ASP A 211 -36.75 -5.30 8.72
C ASP A 211 -36.24 -6.73 8.40
N LEU A 212 -34.97 -7.03 8.69
CA LEU A 212 -34.36 -8.36 8.52
C LEU A 212 -34.70 -9.39 9.61
N GLN A 213 -35.49 -9.04 10.65
CA GLN A 213 -36.04 -10.01 11.62
C GLN A 213 -37.20 -10.86 11.04
N GLY A 214 -37.53 -10.71 9.75
CA GLY A 214 -38.76 -11.18 9.11
C GLY A 214 -38.94 -12.70 8.90
N THR A 215 -40.05 -13.05 8.24
CA THR A 215 -40.50 -14.41 7.88
C THR A 215 -39.92 -14.86 6.53
N ASP A 216 -40.49 -15.87 5.85
CA ASP A 216 -39.94 -16.50 4.62
C ASP A 216 -39.75 -15.57 3.40
N GLU A 217 -40.19 -14.30 3.49
CA GLU A 217 -40.00 -13.28 2.45
C GLU A 217 -38.57 -12.69 2.44
N VAL A 218 -37.83 -12.75 3.55
CA VAL A 218 -36.43 -12.30 3.62
C VAL A 218 -35.50 -13.46 3.23
N PRO A 219 -34.49 -13.25 2.36
CA PRO A 219 -33.52 -14.30 2.01
C PRO A 219 -32.94 -14.96 3.25
N GLU A 220 -32.87 -16.29 3.26
CA GLU A 220 -32.44 -17.08 4.44
C GLU A 220 -31.05 -16.68 4.96
N THR A 221 -30.18 -16.22 4.05
CA THR A 221 -28.83 -15.72 4.32
C THR A 221 -28.81 -14.41 5.09
N LEU A 222 -29.83 -13.56 4.95
CA LEU A 222 -29.95 -12.25 5.62
C LEU A 222 -30.89 -12.28 6.83
N ARG A 223 -31.77 -13.28 6.90
CA ARG A 223 -32.70 -13.49 8.01
C ARG A 223 -31.98 -13.97 9.27
N TRP A 224 -32.09 -13.21 10.36
CA TRP A 224 -31.27 -13.42 11.57
C TRP A 224 -32.03 -13.65 12.88
N ASP A 225 -33.26 -13.15 13.03
CA ASP A 225 -34.09 -13.36 14.22
C ASP A 225 -35.59 -13.55 13.87
N PRO A 226 -35.96 -14.68 13.24
CA PRO A 226 -37.35 -14.93 12.84
C PRO A 226 -38.32 -15.01 14.02
N GLY A 227 -37.82 -15.28 15.23
CA GLY A 227 -38.60 -15.32 16.46
C GLY A 227 -38.80 -13.97 17.14
N ARG A 228 -38.25 -12.88 16.58
CA ARG A 228 -38.27 -11.51 17.15
C ARG A 228 -37.90 -11.46 18.64
N LYS A 229 -36.90 -12.27 19.05
CA LYS A 229 -36.40 -12.29 20.43
C LYS A 229 -35.53 -11.08 20.76
N ALA A 230 -34.96 -10.44 19.75
CA ALA A 230 -34.13 -9.25 19.88
C ALA A 230 -34.96 -7.97 19.72
N THR A 231 -34.70 -7.01 20.60
CA THR A 231 -35.24 -5.65 20.53
C THR A 231 -34.12 -4.68 20.18
N LEU A 232 -34.30 -3.97 19.07
CA LEU A 232 -33.33 -2.99 18.56
C LEU A 232 -33.59 -1.61 19.14
N TRP A 233 -32.52 -0.96 19.56
CA TRP A 233 -32.47 0.42 20.04
C TRP A 233 -31.38 1.15 19.25
N THR A 234 -31.54 2.45 19.03
CA THR A 234 -30.51 3.25 18.37
C THR A 234 -30.31 4.57 19.09
N THR A 235 -29.05 4.95 19.30
CA THR A 235 -28.68 6.25 19.85
C THR A 235 -27.79 6.96 18.84
N THR A 236 -28.34 7.98 18.19
CA THR A 236 -27.66 8.69 17.10
C THR A 236 -27.16 10.05 17.58
N LEU A 237 -25.87 10.31 17.38
CA LEU A 237 -25.21 11.53 17.84
C LEU A 237 -24.71 12.32 16.63
N ALA A 238 -24.98 13.62 16.57
CA ALA A 238 -24.56 14.47 15.45
C ALA A 238 -24.98 13.95 14.05
N ALA A 239 -26.06 13.17 13.95
CA ALA A 239 -26.40 12.45 12.72
C ALA A 239 -27.01 13.35 11.64
N ILE A 240 -26.60 13.12 10.38
CA ILE A 240 -27.19 13.69 9.16
C ILE A 240 -28.54 12.97 8.87
N PRO A 241 -29.55 13.66 8.31
CA PRO A 241 -30.73 12.98 7.78
C PRO A 241 -30.36 11.88 6.77
N ALA A 242 -30.89 10.68 6.95
CA ALA A 242 -30.56 9.54 6.10
C ALA A 242 -31.53 9.32 4.91
N GLY A 243 -32.71 9.96 4.92
CA GLY A 243 -33.74 9.71 3.90
C GLY A 243 -34.86 10.74 3.89
N ASN A 244 -35.93 10.44 3.14
CA ASN A 244 -37.11 11.30 2.99
C ASN A 244 -38.11 11.14 4.16
N ALA A 245 -39.23 11.87 4.09
CA ALA A 245 -40.32 11.81 5.09
C ALA A 245 -40.90 10.39 5.27
N ASP A 246 -41.10 9.64 4.18
CA ASP A 246 -41.60 8.26 4.23
C ASP A 246 -40.61 7.30 4.88
N PHE A 247 -39.30 7.52 4.69
CA PHE A 247 -38.25 6.77 5.38
C PHE A 247 -38.24 7.06 6.88
N ALA A 248 -38.38 8.33 7.27
CA ALA A 248 -38.55 8.70 8.67
C ALA A 248 -39.80 8.06 9.29
N ALA A 249 -40.94 8.12 8.59
CA ALA A 249 -42.19 7.51 9.05
C ALA A 249 -42.11 5.98 9.14
N HIS A 250 -41.43 5.31 8.20
CA HIS A 250 -41.18 3.86 8.26
C HIS A 250 -40.31 3.52 9.46
N SER A 251 -39.25 4.30 9.70
CA SER A 251 -38.39 4.11 10.86
C SER A 251 -39.11 4.35 12.18
N ASP A 252 -39.92 5.39 12.27
CA ASP A 252 -40.74 5.69 13.44
C ASP A 252 -41.72 4.53 13.72
N ALA A 253 -42.32 3.95 12.68
CA ALA A 253 -43.20 2.79 12.82
C ALA A 253 -42.46 1.54 13.34
N GLN A 254 -41.25 1.27 12.85
CA GLN A 254 -40.48 0.07 13.23
C GLN A 254 -39.71 0.21 14.54
N LEU A 255 -39.29 1.42 14.91
CA LEU A 255 -38.44 1.72 16.08
C LEU A 255 -39.13 2.62 17.12
N ALA A 256 -40.46 2.78 17.07
CA ALA A 256 -41.23 3.64 17.97
C ALA A 256 -40.76 3.56 19.43
N GLY A 257 -40.35 4.69 20.00
CA GLY A 257 -39.87 4.82 21.38
C GLY A 257 -38.50 4.19 21.68
N ARG A 258 -37.79 3.67 20.67
CA ARG A 258 -36.49 2.97 20.80
C ARG A 258 -35.34 3.62 20.04
N ALA A 259 -35.60 4.73 19.36
CA ALA A 259 -34.55 5.61 18.84
C ALA A 259 -34.41 6.83 19.78
N ASP A 260 -33.16 7.20 20.07
CA ASP A 260 -32.78 8.38 20.85
C ASP A 260 -31.81 9.22 20.02
N ARG A 261 -32.27 10.39 19.59
CA ARG A 261 -31.48 11.29 18.73
C ARG A 261 -30.98 12.46 19.55
N VAL A 262 -29.66 12.61 19.60
CA VAL A 262 -28.99 13.65 20.38
C VAL A 262 -28.22 14.57 19.43
N ALA A 263 -28.65 15.83 19.39
CA ALA A 263 -28.04 16.88 18.60
C ALA A 263 -27.61 18.02 19.52
N ASN A 264 -26.45 18.63 19.30
CA ASN A 264 -26.10 19.86 19.98
C ASN A 264 -26.48 21.08 19.12
N SER A 265 -26.88 22.18 19.75
CA SER A 265 -27.36 23.38 19.05
C SER A 265 -26.25 24.18 18.35
N LEU A 266 -24.99 23.82 18.57
CA LEU A 266 -23.81 24.45 18.00
C LEU A 266 -23.29 23.68 16.76
N ASP A 267 -23.80 22.47 16.51
CA ASP A 267 -23.33 21.60 15.45
C ASP A 267 -24.23 21.71 14.22
N ILE A 268 -23.64 21.95 13.05
CA ILE A 268 -24.39 22.12 11.80
C ILE A 268 -24.85 20.80 11.19
N VAL A 269 -24.19 19.69 11.54
CA VAL A 269 -24.40 18.40 10.87
C VAL A 269 -25.85 17.91 11.02
N PRO A 270 -26.50 18.02 12.19
CA PRO A 270 -27.92 17.71 12.35
C PRO A 270 -28.89 18.55 11.49
N TYR A 271 -28.49 19.74 11.04
CA TYR A 271 -29.32 20.67 10.26
C TYR A 271 -29.10 20.56 8.74
N THR A 272 -28.06 19.82 8.33
CA THR A 272 -27.64 19.70 6.93
C THR A 272 -28.68 18.95 6.11
N GLY A 273 -29.07 19.48 4.94
CA GLY A 273 -30.03 18.84 4.03
C GLY A 273 -31.51 19.03 4.38
N ILE A 274 -31.82 19.85 5.39
CA ILE A 274 -33.20 20.18 5.80
C ILE A 274 -33.51 21.62 5.40
N ALA A 275 -34.27 21.82 4.33
CA ALA A 275 -34.57 23.14 3.79
C ALA A 275 -35.07 24.16 4.84
N SER A 276 -35.90 23.74 5.80
CA SER A 276 -36.46 24.62 6.84
C SER A 276 -35.51 25.01 7.97
N GLU A 277 -34.37 24.33 8.13
CA GLU A 277 -33.42 24.58 9.22
C GLU A 277 -32.08 25.16 8.72
N MET A 278 -31.93 25.44 7.43
CA MET A 278 -30.66 25.88 6.83
C MET A 278 -30.22 27.27 7.28
N ASP A 279 -31.17 28.17 7.59
CA ASP A 279 -30.87 29.51 8.12
C ASP A 279 -30.08 29.45 9.44
N ILE A 280 -30.23 28.36 10.21
CA ILE A 280 -29.51 28.14 11.46
C ILE A 280 -28.00 27.97 11.21
N ILE A 281 -27.62 27.31 10.11
CA ILE A 281 -26.22 27.04 9.73
C ILE A 281 -25.45 28.37 9.57
N SER A 282 -26.09 29.35 8.92
CA SER A 282 -25.50 30.68 8.70
C SER A 282 -25.28 31.48 10.00
N ARG A 283 -26.08 31.22 11.04
CA ARG A 283 -25.98 31.90 12.35
C ARG A 283 -24.93 31.26 13.27
N ILE A 284 -24.67 29.97 13.12
CA ILE A 284 -23.72 29.23 13.96
C ILE A 284 -22.25 29.53 13.57
N TYR A 285 -21.97 29.68 12.27
CA TYR A 285 -20.61 29.91 11.73
C TYR A 285 -20.44 31.28 11.04
N GLU A 286 -20.86 32.36 11.70
CA GLU A 286 -20.52 33.70 11.22
C GLU A 286 -19.00 33.95 11.42
N PRO A 287 -18.20 34.11 10.34
CA PRO A 287 -16.74 34.09 10.43
C PRO A 287 -16.24 35.31 11.23
N THR A 288 -15.72 35.08 12.43
CA THR A 288 -15.22 36.15 13.33
C THR A 288 -13.73 36.47 13.14
N ILE A 289 -13.00 35.70 12.33
CA ILE A 289 -11.56 35.86 12.07
C ILE A 289 -11.31 35.88 10.57
N ALA A 290 -10.48 36.81 10.08
CA ALA A 290 -10.10 36.93 8.67
C ALA A 290 -9.35 35.69 8.18
N THR A 291 -10.07 34.71 7.63
CA THR A 291 -9.54 33.54 6.95
C THR A 291 -9.10 33.89 5.53
N GLY A 292 -7.98 33.30 5.07
CA GLY A 292 -7.46 33.54 3.72
C GLY A 292 -8.46 33.15 2.62
N LYS A 293 -8.56 33.98 1.56
CA LYS A 293 -9.56 33.93 0.46
C LYS A 293 -9.89 32.53 -0.09
N LEU A 294 -8.94 31.59 -0.10
CA LEU A 294 -9.16 30.24 -0.65
C LEU A 294 -10.07 29.37 0.23
N ILE A 295 -9.94 29.47 1.56
CA ILE A 295 -10.70 28.65 2.51
C ILE A 295 -12.14 29.18 2.59
N THR A 296 -12.31 30.50 2.59
CA THR A 296 -13.61 31.17 2.54
C THR A 296 -14.36 30.83 1.24
N MET A 297 -13.70 30.87 0.07
CA MET A 297 -14.34 30.50 -1.21
C MET A 297 -14.78 29.02 -1.29
N SER A 298 -14.01 28.10 -0.74
CA SER A 298 -14.38 26.67 -0.70
C SER A 298 -15.57 26.43 0.24
N PHE A 299 -15.58 27.10 1.40
CA PHE A 299 -16.65 26.94 2.39
C PHE A 299 -17.96 27.63 1.94
N ASP A 300 -17.87 28.82 1.36
CA ASP A 300 -19.01 29.53 0.77
C ASP A 300 -19.63 28.73 -0.39
N ASN A 301 -18.82 28.03 -1.20
CA ASN A 301 -19.33 27.15 -2.25
C ASN A 301 -20.05 25.91 -1.70
N VAL A 302 -19.58 25.36 -0.57
CA VAL A 302 -20.24 24.23 0.12
C VAL A 302 -21.55 24.70 0.75
N ILE A 303 -21.55 25.83 1.49
CA ILE A 303 -22.78 26.42 2.03
C ILE A 303 -23.75 26.79 0.91
N LYS A 304 -23.26 27.36 -0.20
CA LYS A 304 -24.08 27.70 -1.36
C LYS A 304 -24.71 26.45 -1.97
N ARG A 305 -23.96 25.37 -2.17
CA ARG A 305 -24.53 24.08 -2.62
C ARG A 305 -25.56 23.53 -1.63
N LEU A 306 -25.25 23.57 -0.35
CA LEU A 306 -26.15 23.13 0.71
C LEU A 306 -27.46 23.93 0.72
N THR A 307 -27.43 25.23 0.43
CA THR A 307 -28.58 26.15 0.51
C THR A 307 -29.34 26.37 -0.80
N THR A 308 -28.80 25.97 -1.97
CA THR A 308 -29.46 26.19 -3.28
C THR A 308 -30.29 25.01 -3.79
N GLU A 309 -30.09 23.80 -3.28
CA GLU A 309 -30.90 22.63 -3.67
C GLU A 309 -32.09 22.46 -2.72
N SER A 310 -33.30 22.40 -3.25
CA SER A 310 -34.53 22.10 -2.48
C SER A 310 -34.54 20.62 -2.09
N LEU A 311 -33.87 20.31 -0.99
CA LEU A 311 -33.68 18.96 -0.47
C LEU A 311 -34.80 18.61 0.53
N VAL A 312 -35.48 17.47 0.33
CA VAL A 312 -36.62 17.00 1.14
C VAL A 312 -36.19 15.83 2.03
N TYR A 313 -35.17 16.03 2.85
CA TYR A 313 -34.74 15.04 3.83
C TYR A 313 -35.50 15.24 5.14
N GLN A 314 -35.71 14.14 5.85
CA GLN A 314 -36.26 14.16 7.19
C GLN A 314 -35.49 13.20 8.09
N HIS A 315 -35.36 13.59 9.35
CA HIS A 315 -34.73 12.74 10.35
C HIS A 315 -35.62 11.56 10.72
N ILE A 316 -34.97 10.43 11.02
CA ILE A 316 -35.57 9.16 11.46
C ILE A 316 -36.45 9.30 12.72
N GLN A 317 -36.39 10.43 13.42
CA GLN A 317 -37.34 10.88 14.44
C GLN A 317 -37.43 12.41 14.43
N LYS A 318 -38.64 12.96 14.53
CA LYS A 318 -38.88 14.42 14.49
C LYS A 318 -38.35 15.17 15.73
N ASP A 319 -38.34 14.54 16.89
CA ASP A 319 -38.05 15.18 18.19
C ASP A 319 -36.63 14.87 18.71
N ALA A 320 -35.59 15.40 18.04
CA ALA A 320 -34.23 15.29 18.56
C ALA A 320 -34.07 16.07 19.88
N VAL A 321 -33.36 15.47 20.83
CA VAL A 321 -32.90 16.17 22.03
C VAL A 321 -31.81 17.16 21.61
N LYS A 322 -32.16 18.46 21.67
CA LYS A 322 -31.26 19.57 21.38
C LYS A 322 -30.52 19.98 22.65
N LEU A 323 -29.25 19.59 22.77
CA LEU A 323 -28.34 20.06 23.82
C LEU A 323 -28.00 21.53 23.55
N VAL A 324 -28.49 22.43 24.39
CA VAL A 324 -28.32 23.88 24.20
C VAL A 324 -26.98 24.34 24.79
N GLY A 325 -26.10 24.88 23.95
CA GLY A 325 -24.83 25.47 24.36
C GLY A 325 -24.67 26.93 23.91
N ALA A 326 -23.61 27.59 24.36
CA ALA A 326 -23.21 28.92 23.89
C ALA A 326 -22.02 28.81 22.92
N VAL A 327 -22.07 29.55 21.81
CA VAL A 327 -20.99 29.56 20.80
C VAL A 327 -19.70 30.09 21.43
N ARG A 328 -18.61 29.32 21.29
CA ARG A 328 -17.27 29.73 21.75
C ARG A 328 -16.53 30.43 20.61
N LYS A 329 -16.57 31.77 20.61
CA LYS A 329 -15.85 32.62 19.65
C LYS A 329 -14.40 32.85 20.11
N GLY A 330 -13.41 32.75 19.21
CA GLY A 330 -12.01 33.15 19.48
C GLY A 330 -10.95 32.04 19.61
N SER A 331 -11.06 30.93 18.86
CA SER A 331 -9.97 29.94 18.72
C SER A 331 -8.94 30.35 17.67
N ASP A 332 -7.75 29.73 17.65
CA ASP A 332 -6.63 30.07 16.75
C ASP A 332 -6.96 29.96 15.24
N SER A 333 -8.05 29.28 14.87
CA SER A 333 -8.54 29.18 13.48
C SER A 333 -10.01 28.77 13.39
N PHE A 334 -10.68 29.15 12.29
CA PHE A 334 -12.06 28.74 11.98
C PHE A 334 -12.27 27.21 12.03
N ILE A 335 -11.27 26.42 11.62
CA ILE A 335 -11.31 24.95 11.69
C ILE A 335 -11.36 24.46 13.15
N SER A 336 -10.64 25.14 14.05
CA SER A 336 -10.63 24.79 15.47
C SER A 336 -11.97 25.11 16.15
N GLU A 337 -12.62 26.21 15.73
CA GLU A 337 -13.98 26.54 16.15
C GLU A 337 -15.00 25.49 15.67
N MET A 338 -14.90 25.04 14.42
CA MET A 338 -15.74 23.96 13.89
C MET A 338 -15.57 22.62 14.63
N LEU A 339 -14.32 22.21 14.87
CA LEU A 339 -14.02 20.96 15.58
C LEU A 339 -14.54 20.98 17.02
N TYR A 340 -14.43 22.13 17.70
CA TYR A 340 -14.99 22.30 19.03
C TYR A 340 -16.52 22.12 19.01
N GLN A 341 -17.22 22.81 18.11
CA GLN A 341 -18.67 22.77 18.03
C GLN A 341 -19.21 21.39 17.61
N HIS A 342 -18.53 20.68 16.71
CA HIS A 342 -18.95 19.37 16.21
C HIS A 342 -18.62 18.20 17.17
N VAL A 343 -17.51 18.29 17.91
CA VAL A 343 -16.99 17.16 18.72
C VAL A 343 -16.93 17.52 20.21
N ASP A 344 -16.13 18.52 20.60
CA ASP A 344 -15.93 18.85 22.02
C ASP A 344 -17.22 19.30 22.74
N ALA A 345 -18.12 20.00 22.04
CA ALA A 345 -19.36 20.50 22.62
C ALA A 345 -20.25 19.38 23.18
N TYR A 346 -20.32 18.21 22.53
CA TYR A 346 -21.09 17.07 23.07
C TYR A 346 -20.52 16.55 24.40
N VAL A 347 -19.19 16.52 24.53
CA VAL A 347 -18.51 16.14 25.78
C VAL A 347 -18.82 17.13 26.89
N HIS A 348 -18.79 18.43 26.59
CA HIS A 348 -19.13 19.48 27.55
C HIS A 348 -20.60 19.42 27.98
N LEU A 349 -21.52 19.34 27.02
CA LEU A 349 -22.96 19.41 27.27
C LEU A 349 -23.51 18.15 27.96
N LEU A 350 -22.83 17.01 27.84
CA LEU A 350 -23.16 15.77 28.57
C LEU A 350 -22.32 15.59 29.84
N GLY A 351 -21.54 16.60 30.26
CA GLY A 351 -20.81 16.59 31.53
C GLY A 351 -19.59 15.64 31.58
N LEU A 352 -18.98 15.35 30.43
CA LEU A 352 -17.87 14.41 30.27
C LEU A 352 -16.50 15.10 30.11
N SER A 353 -16.39 16.42 30.30
CA SER A 353 -15.16 17.18 30.05
C SER A 353 -13.96 16.79 30.91
N GLY A 354 -14.21 16.27 32.11
CA GLY A 354 -13.15 15.73 32.98
C GLY A 354 -12.81 14.27 32.70
N VAL A 355 -13.52 13.63 31.77
CA VAL A 355 -13.46 12.18 31.51
C VAL A 355 -12.92 11.89 30.11
N ILE A 356 -13.41 12.60 29.09
CA ILE A 356 -13.02 12.39 27.69
C ILE A 356 -12.17 13.56 27.22
N ASN A 357 -10.92 13.27 26.85
CA ASN A 357 -10.06 14.19 26.12
C ASN A 357 -10.01 13.76 24.65
N ILE A 358 -10.73 14.45 23.79
CA ILE A 358 -10.86 14.10 22.36
C ILE A 358 -9.49 14.15 21.67
N LYS A 359 -8.66 15.15 21.96
CA LYS A 359 -7.33 15.27 21.35
C LYS A 359 -6.48 14.03 21.68
N SER A 360 -6.46 13.61 22.95
CA SER A 360 -5.75 12.41 23.39
C SER A 360 -6.33 11.13 22.79
N LEU A 361 -7.65 11.04 22.65
CA LEU A 361 -8.33 9.89 22.07
C LEU A 361 -7.98 9.73 20.58
N LEU A 362 -8.05 10.83 19.82
CA LEU A 362 -7.78 10.84 18.38
C LEU A 362 -6.29 10.67 18.06
N SER A 363 -5.38 11.17 18.91
CA SER A 363 -3.93 11.07 18.70
C SER A 363 -3.30 9.84 19.36
N ALA A 364 -4.08 9.00 20.03
CA ALA A 364 -3.54 7.85 20.78
C ALA A 364 -2.78 6.90 19.86
N ALA A 365 -1.51 6.66 20.18
CA ALA A 365 -0.70 5.66 19.50
C ALA A 365 -0.77 4.32 20.27
N ALA A 366 -0.55 3.22 19.55
CA ALA A 366 -0.41 1.91 20.19
C ALA A 366 0.79 1.85 21.16
N ASP A 367 1.77 2.75 20.99
CA ASP A 367 2.98 2.85 21.81
C ASP A 367 2.70 3.52 23.18
N ASP A 368 1.54 4.17 23.37
CA ASP A 368 1.14 4.81 24.63
C ASP A 368 0.51 3.83 25.64
N ILE A 369 0.43 2.52 25.33
CA ILE A 369 -0.17 1.50 26.19
C ILE A 369 0.84 1.07 27.26
N VAL A 370 0.89 1.80 28.38
CA VAL A 370 1.62 1.38 29.58
C VAL A 370 0.77 0.36 30.32
N VAL A 371 1.22 -0.91 30.38
CA VAL A 371 0.60 -1.91 31.25
C VAL A 371 1.09 -1.67 32.68
N GLU A 372 0.39 -0.82 33.42
CA GLU A 372 0.58 -0.76 34.87
C GLU A 372 0.03 -2.04 35.51
N VAL A 373 0.91 -2.84 36.11
CA VAL A 373 0.56 -3.95 36.98
C VAL A 373 0.34 -3.37 38.38
N PRO A 374 -0.86 -3.37 38.95
CA PRO A 374 -1.08 -2.82 40.29
C PRO A 374 -0.41 -3.70 41.34
N ASP A 375 0.35 -3.07 42.24
CA ASP A 375 0.96 -3.73 43.40
C ASP A 375 -0.11 -4.35 44.32
N GLU A 376 0.06 -5.64 44.63
CA GLU A 376 -0.81 -6.42 45.50
C GLU A 376 -0.68 -5.99 46.98
N LYS A 377 -1.80 -5.61 47.61
CA LYS A 377 -2.02 -5.90 49.04
C LYS A 377 -3.47 -6.32 49.35
N THR A 378 -3.56 -7.59 49.74
CA THR A 378 -4.46 -8.21 50.74
C THR A 378 -5.97 -8.36 50.49
N ASN A 379 -6.36 -9.65 50.44
CA ASN A 379 -7.57 -10.31 50.95
C ASN A 379 -8.96 -9.87 50.48
N GLY A 380 -9.53 -10.68 49.58
CA GLY A 380 -10.96 -10.80 49.31
C GLY A 380 -11.19 -11.41 47.93
N GLU A 381 -11.87 -12.56 47.86
CA GLU A 381 -12.19 -13.25 46.61
C GLU A 381 -12.92 -12.33 45.62
N VAL A 382 -12.24 -11.92 44.55
CA VAL A 382 -12.85 -11.25 43.40
C VAL A 382 -12.72 -12.15 42.18
N LYS A 383 -13.86 -12.51 41.58
CA LYS A 383 -13.94 -13.22 40.29
C LYS A 383 -13.19 -12.41 39.22
N ARG A 384 -12.15 -13.01 38.65
CA ARG A 384 -11.31 -12.44 37.57
C ARG A 384 -12.14 -12.14 36.31
N PRO A 385 -11.87 -11.05 35.56
CA PRO A 385 -12.39 -10.88 34.21
C PRO A 385 -11.72 -11.87 33.24
N VAL A 386 -12.54 -12.42 32.37
CA VAL A 386 -12.21 -13.45 31.38
C VAL A 386 -11.59 -12.79 30.14
N TRP A 387 -10.26 -12.89 29.99
CA TRP A 387 -9.51 -13.44 28.85
C TRP A 387 -8.06 -12.92 28.90
N VAL A 388 -7.12 -13.78 29.30
CA VAL A 388 -5.67 -13.59 29.16
C VAL A 388 -5.15 -14.89 28.52
N PRO A 389 -4.40 -14.86 27.41
CA PRO A 389 -3.75 -16.05 26.91
C PRO A 389 -2.75 -16.57 27.96
N ALA A 390 -3.02 -17.76 28.48
CA ALA A 390 -2.10 -18.43 29.38
C ALA A 390 -0.85 -18.90 28.62
N ALA A 391 0.29 -18.24 28.86
CA ALA A 391 1.56 -18.89 29.19
C ALA A 391 2.71 -17.88 29.30
N LEU A 392 2.90 -17.34 30.52
CA LEU A 392 4.20 -17.20 31.18
C LEU A 392 3.93 -16.70 32.61
N LYS A 393 4.02 -17.62 33.58
CA LYS A 393 4.03 -17.25 35.00
C LYS A 393 5.44 -16.82 35.40
N VAL A 394 5.56 -15.74 36.16
CA VAL A 394 6.75 -15.46 36.95
C VAL A 394 6.62 -16.33 38.20
N GLY A 395 7.40 -17.42 38.27
CA GLY A 395 7.36 -18.39 39.38
C GLY A 395 7.62 -19.85 39.03
N ASP A 396 7.54 -20.26 37.76
CA ASP A 396 7.76 -21.67 37.34
C ASP A 396 9.20 -21.96 36.87
N PHE A 397 10.18 -21.11 37.18
CA PHE A 397 11.55 -21.34 36.76
C PHE A 397 12.32 -22.09 37.85
N GLY A 398 12.40 -23.41 37.68
CA GLY A 398 13.52 -24.18 38.21
C GLY A 398 14.87 -23.62 37.73
N PRO A 399 16.00 -24.12 38.28
CA PRO A 399 17.32 -23.58 37.99
C PRO A 399 17.60 -23.56 36.48
N PRO A 400 18.43 -22.62 36.00
CA PRO A 400 18.55 -22.28 34.60
C PRO A 400 19.01 -23.49 33.78
N MET A 401 18.16 -23.98 32.88
CA MET A 401 18.66 -24.71 31.72
C MET A 401 19.31 -23.69 30.80
N GLU A 402 20.59 -23.91 30.47
CA GLU A 402 21.32 -23.13 29.48
C GLU A 402 20.48 -22.99 28.19
N PRO A 403 20.05 -21.77 27.83
CA PRO A 403 19.24 -21.61 26.65
C PRO A 403 20.11 -21.74 25.39
N PRO A 404 19.59 -22.34 24.31
CA PRO A 404 20.39 -22.55 23.10
C PRO A 404 20.73 -21.21 22.44
N SER A 405 22.01 -21.02 22.11
CA SER A 405 22.53 -19.83 21.42
C SER A 405 21.90 -19.58 20.04
N SER A 406 21.22 -20.57 19.46
CA SER A 406 20.57 -20.51 18.14
C SER A 406 19.26 -21.29 18.14
N LEU A 407 18.21 -20.75 17.50
CA LEU A 407 16.95 -21.47 17.26
C LEU A 407 17.08 -22.51 16.14
N LEU A 408 18.04 -22.32 15.22
CA LEU A 408 18.44 -23.32 14.24
C LEU A 408 19.07 -24.52 14.97
N PRO A 409 18.58 -25.76 14.75
CA PRO A 409 19.13 -26.94 15.39
C PRO A 409 20.64 -27.07 15.15
N ALA A 410 21.42 -27.32 16.21
CA ALA A 410 22.90 -27.36 16.16
C ALA A 410 23.44 -28.30 15.07
N LYS A 411 22.76 -29.41 14.78
CA LYS A 411 23.11 -30.34 13.69
C LYS A 411 23.12 -29.71 12.30
N PHE A 412 22.40 -28.60 12.08
CA PHE A 412 22.33 -27.90 10.79
C PHE A 412 23.35 -26.77 10.67
N ILE A 413 23.96 -26.33 11.77
CA ILE A 413 24.97 -25.26 11.79
C ILE A 413 26.28 -25.82 11.23
N PRO A 414 26.82 -25.29 10.12
CA PRO A 414 28.10 -25.71 9.58
C PRO A 414 29.27 -25.12 10.36
N THR A 415 30.46 -25.71 10.18
CA THR A 415 31.71 -25.08 10.64
C THR A 415 31.92 -23.74 9.91
N LYS A 416 32.62 -22.80 10.53
CA LYS A 416 32.95 -21.53 9.86
C LYS A 416 33.88 -21.82 8.67
N ILE A 417 33.60 -21.22 7.52
CA ILE A 417 34.55 -21.26 6.41
C ILE A 417 35.64 -20.21 6.70
N ALA A 418 36.84 -20.64 7.07
CA ALA A 418 37.89 -19.71 7.48
C ALA A 418 38.25 -18.76 6.33
N THR A 419 37.90 -17.48 6.50
CA THR A 419 38.33 -16.38 5.64
C THR A 419 39.69 -15.88 6.13
N ASP A 420 40.53 -15.44 5.21
CA ASP A 420 41.90 -14.97 5.43
C ASP A 420 41.96 -13.60 6.16
N GLY A 421 41.00 -13.32 7.04
CA GLY A 421 40.91 -12.08 7.83
C GLY A 421 40.54 -10.83 7.01
N ARG A 422 40.23 -10.99 5.72
CA ARG A 422 39.94 -9.88 4.77
C ARG A 422 38.45 -9.54 4.67
N GLU A 423 37.70 -9.59 5.77
CA GLU A 423 36.37 -8.98 5.75
C GLU A 423 36.54 -7.47 5.78
N ARG A 424 36.21 -6.82 4.65
CA ARG A 424 36.23 -5.36 4.61
C ARG A 424 35.09 -4.87 5.50
N PRO A 425 35.36 -4.08 6.55
CA PRO A 425 34.31 -3.50 7.37
C PRO A 425 33.41 -2.64 6.50
N VAL A 426 32.13 -2.57 6.86
CA VAL A 426 31.16 -1.70 6.21
C VAL A 426 31.63 -0.25 6.36
N GLU A 427 31.82 0.44 5.24
CA GLU A 427 32.18 1.86 5.28
C GLU A 427 31.00 2.69 5.79
N ILE A 428 31.26 3.55 6.77
CA ILE A 428 30.25 4.38 7.44
C ILE A 428 30.29 5.82 6.89
N TYR A 429 29.13 6.36 6.53
CA TYR A 429 28.98 7.73 6.05
C TYR A 429 28.00 8.53 6.91
N PRO A 430 28.26 9.81 7.18
CA PRO A 430 27.36 10.64 7.97
C PRO A 430 26.02 10.83 7.25
N VAL A 431 24.92 10.79 8.03
CA VAL A 431 23.57 10.93 7.49
C VAL A 431 23.11 12.37 7.65
N SER A 432 22.51 12.92 6.59
CA SER A 432 21.93 14.26 6.60
C SER A 432 20.51 14.24 6.06
N LYS A 433 19.63 15.00 6.73
CA LYS A 433 18.24 15.20 6.28
C LYS A 433 18.25 15.81 4.87
N PRO A 434 17.36 15.37 3.95
CA PRO A 434 17.31 15.96 2.63
C PRO A 434 17.00 17.45 2.72
N SER A 435 17.89 18.28 2.16
CA SER A 435 17.72 19.74 2.09
C SER A 435 16.34 20.14 1.55
N ARG A 436 15.81 21.28 1.99
CA ARG A 436 14.62 21.91 1.37
C ARG A 436 14.82 22.20 -0.12
N PHE A 437 16.08 22.37 -0.54
CA PHE A 437 16.47 22.58 -1.93
C PHE A 437 16.83 21.28 -2.67
N ARG A 438 16.51 20.10 -2.14
CA ARG A 438 16.81 18.80 -2.78
C ARG A 438 16.26 18.74 -4.21
N VAL A 439 15.03 19.21 -4.44
CA VAL A 439 14.43 19.24 -5.79
C VAL A 439 15.26 20.14 -6.73
N LEU A 440 15.68 21.32 -6.28
CA LEU A 440 16.54 22.21 -7.08
C LEU A 440 17.92 21.58 -7.37
N TYR A 441 18.49 20.87 -6.39
CA TYR A 441 19.72 20.09 -6.60
C TYR A 441 19.52 18.98 -7.65
N LEU A 442 18.41 18.23 -7.59
CA LEU A 442 18.07 17.21 -8.58
C LEU A 442 17.82 17.82 -9.96
N MET A 443 17.15 18.98 -10.03
CA MET A 443 16.97 19.74 -11.27
C MET A 443 18.32 20.09 -11.89
N TYR A 444 19.23 20.67 -11.10
CA TYR A 444 20.58 21.00 -11.55
C TYR A 444 21.36 19.76 -12.01
N ARG A 445 21.35 18.68 -11.22
CA ARG A 445 22.05 17.43 -11.55
C ARG A 445 21.48 16.77 -12.82
N THR A 446 20.15 16.75 -12.96
CA THR A 446 19.46 16.24 -14.15
C THR A 446 19.81 17.10 -15.38
N PHE A 447 19.83 18.42 -15.23
CA PHE A 447 20.21 19.35 -16.30
C PHE A 447 21.65 19.13 -16.76
N VAL A 448 22.61 19.05 -15.82
CA VAL A 448 24.02 18.75 -16.13
C VAL A 448 24.17 17.38 -16.79
N PHE A 449 23.46 16.37 -16.29
CA PHE A 449 23.44 15.03 -16.87
C PHE A 449 22.95 15.05 -18.33
N VAL A 450 21.81 15.70 -18.58
CA VAL A 450 21.25 15.87 -19.93
C VAL A 450 22.23 16.60 -20.85
N LEU A 451 22.85 17.69 -20.39
CA LEU A 451 23.87 18.40 -21.18
C LEU A 451 25.05 17.51 -21.56
N ARG A 452 25.49 16.63 -20.65
CA ARG A 452 26.57 15.66 -20.91
C ARG A 452 26.15 14.53 -21.86
N LEU A 453 24.86 14.22 -21.98
CA LEU A 453 24.35 13.22 -22.91
C LEU A 453 24.32 13.70 -24.36
N ILE A 454 24.10 15.00 -24.61
CA ILE A 454 24.00 15.59 -25.96
C ILE A 454 25.19 15.22 -26.87
N PRO A 455 26.47 15.39 -26.48
CA PRO A 455 27.61 15.04 -27.33
C PRO A 455 27.81 13.52 -27.48
N LEU A 456 27.23 12.70 -26.59
CA LEU A 456 27.42 11.25 -26.54
C LEU A 456 26.35 10.46 -27.30
N ARG A 457 25.42 11.13 -27.99
CA ARG A 457 24.27 10.49 -28.67
C ARG A 457 24.65 9.35 -29.62
N SER A 458 25.77 9.45 -30.32
CA SER A 458 26.24 8.42 -31.27
C SER A 458 27.07 7.32 -30.60
N ARG A 459 27.19 7.32 -29.28
CA ARG A 459 28.04 6.42 -28.49
C ARG A 459 27.22 5.76 -27.36
N PRO A 460 26.38 4.76 -27.67
CA PRO A 460 25.40 4.18 -26.74
C PRO A 460 26.03 3.63 -25.45
N VAL A 461 27.21 3.01 -25.53
CA VAL A 461 27.94 2.50 -24.36
C VAL A 461 28.36 3.62 -23.41
N GLN A 462 28.77 4.78 -23.93
CA GLN A 462 29.18 5.92 -23.11
C GLN A 462 27.97 6.58 -22.45
N VAL A 463 26.82 6.62 -23.13
CA VAL A 463 25.53 7.04 -22.57
C VAL A 463 25.10 6.12 -21.42
N ALA A 464 25.22 4.81 -21.60
CA ALA A 464 24.91 3.83 -20.58
C ALA A 464 25.79 3.99 -19.34
N ARG A 465 27.11 4.11 -19.54
CA ARG A 465 28.08 4.30 -18.44
C ARG A 465 27.82 5.60 -17.69
N LEU A 466 27.56 6.71 -18.40
CA LEU A 466 27.23 7.98 -17.76
C LEU A 466 25.94 7.89 -16.95
N THR A 467 24.94 7.16 -17.47
CA THR A 467 23.67 6.92 -16.77
C THR A 467 23.90 6.11 -15.50
N ARG A 468 24.65 5.00 -15.58
CA ARG A 468 25.03 4.20 -14.41
C ARG A 468 25.69 5.06 -13.33
N VAL A 469 26.73 5.81 -13.69
CA VAL A 469 27.45 6.69 -12.74
C VAL A 469 26.54 7.77 -12.15
N TYR A 470 25.60 8.31 -12.93
CA TYR A 470 24.60 9.26 -12.42
C TYR A 470 23.71 8.63 -11.35
N LEU A 471 23.18 7.43 -11.61
CA LEU A 471 22.33 6.69 -10.67
C LEU A 471 23.11 6.27 -9.41
N GLU A 472 24.35 5.78 -9.56
CA GLU A 472 25.23 5.41 -8.45
C GLU A 472 25.55 6.58 -7.52
N ASN A 473 25.79 7.76 -8.08
CA ASN A 473 26.08 8.96 -7.29
C ASN A 473 24.86 9.48 -6.52
N LEU A 474 23.63 9.18 -6.95
CA LEU A 474 22.42 9.59 -6.25
C LEU A 474 21.98 8.56 -5.20
N GLY A 475 22.28 7.28 -5.43
CA GLY A 475 22.00 6.21 -4.47
C GLY A 475 20.50 5.92 -4.28
N GLY A 476 20.19 5.02 -3.34
CA GLY A 476 18.82 4.72 -2.90
C GLY A 476 17.86 4.41 -4.06
N LEU A 477 16.78 5.19 -4.17
CA LEU A 477 15.77 5.11 -5.23
C LEU A 477 16.36 5.03 -6.64
N TRP A 478 17.44 5.77 -6.92
CA TRP A 478 18.02 5.83 -8.26
C TRP A 478 18.73 4.54 -8.67
N ILE A 479 19.34 3.83 -7.71
CA ILE A 479 19.88 2.48 -7.95
C ILE A 479 18.75 1.51 -8.28
N LYS A 480 17.68 1.51 -7.47
CA LYS A 480 16.51 0.63 -7.67
C LYS A 480 15.82 0.92 -9.00
N LEU A 481 15.63 2.19 -9.34
CA LEU A 481 15.14 2.60 -10.67
C LEU A 481 16.07 2.08 -11.77
N GLY A 482 17.38 2.21 -11.61
CA GLY A 482 18.36 1.69 -12.54
C GLY A 482 18.30 0.17 -12.72
N GLN A 483 18.09 -0.59 -11.64
CA GLN A 483 17.88 -2.03 -11.70
C GLN A 483 16.60 -2.37 -12.47
N VAL A 484 15.50 -1.64 -12.25
CA VAL A 484 14.28 -1.81 -13.05
C VAL A 484 14.52 -1.49 -14.53
N LEU A 485 15.22 -0.39 -14.83
CA LEU A 485 15.56 -0.02 -16.20
C LEU A 485 16.49 -1.03 -16.88
N SER A 486 17.39 -1.68 -16.13
CA SER A 486 18.29 -2.74 -16.64
C SER A 486 17.52 -3.98 -17.12
N MET A 487 16.31 -4.21 -16.62
CA MET A 487 15.45 -5.31 -17.05
C MET A 487 14.55 -4.93 -18.23
N ARG A 488 14.45 -3.64 -18.56
CA ARG A 488 13.61 -3.14 -19.66
C ARG A 488 14.35 -3.19 -20.99
N THR A 489 14.80 -4.39 -21.38
CA THR A 489 15.39 -4.64 -22.71
C THR A 489 14.40 -4.38 -23.85
N ASP A 490 13.10 -4.30 -23.54
CA ASP A 490 12.06 -3.84 -24.46
C ASP A 490 12.14 -2.33 -24.74
N LEU A 491 12.72 -1.53 -23.82
CA LEU A 491 12.87 -0.08 -23.93
C LEU A 491 14.30 0.38 -24.25
N PHE A 492 15.32 -0.33 -23.78
CA PHE A 492 16.72 0.09 -23.91
C PHE A 492 17.54 -0.96 -24.67
N SER A 493 18.66 -0.55 -25.27
CA SER A 493 19.54 -1.50 -25.97
C SER A 493 20.18 -2.48 -24.98
N ASN A 494 20.60 -3.65 -25.46
CA ASN A 494 21.25 -4.65 -24.61
C ASN A 494 22.50 -4.09 -23.95
N GLU A 495 23.33 -3.35 -24.70
CA GLU A 495 24.55 -2.75 -24.17
C GLU A 495 24.23 -1.73 -23.06
N PHE A 496 23.08 -1.06 -23.14
CA PHE A 496 22.62 -0.14 -22.11
C PHE A 496 22.13 -0.88 -20.87
N CYS A 497 21.32 -1.92 -21.05
CA CYS A 497 20.80 -2.77 -19.98
C CYS A 497 21.93 -3.50 -19.27
N ASP A 498 22.89 -4.08 -20.01
CA ASP A 498 24.05 -4.79 -19.49
C ASP A 498 24.97 -3.87 -18.67
N GLU A 499 25.18 -2.63 -19.12
CA GLU A 499 25.93 -1.65 -18.33
C GLU A 499 25.15 -1.29 -17.05
N LEU A 500 23.82 -1.06 -17.11
CA LEU A 500 23.02 -0.82 -15.90
C LEU A 500 22.92 -2.06 -15.00
N ALA A 501 23.02 -3.28 -15.52
CA ALA A 501 23.10 -4.48 -14.72
C ALA A 501 24.38 -4.51 -13.85
N ASN A 502 25.41 -3.78 -14.25
CA ASN A 502 26.61 -3.54 -13.45
C ASN A 502 26.46 -2.40 -12.42
N LEU A 503 25.25 -1.87 -12.19
CA LEU A 503 24.99 -0.91 -11.12
C LEU A 503 25.48 -1.49 -9.80
N GLN A 504 26.57 -0.92 -9.30
CA GLN A 504 27.10 -1.32 -8.02
C GLN A 504 26.41 -0.48 -6.95
N GLU A 505 25.68 -1.18 -6.09
CA GLU A 505 25.21 -0.55 -4.88
C GLU A 505 26.41 -0.32 -3.96
N ARG A 506 26.74 0.95 -3.70
CA ARG A 506 27.66 1.27 -2.62
C ARG A 506 26.89 1.14 -1.31
N SER A 507 26.97 -0.05 -0.73
CA SER A 507 26.32 -0.40 0.52
C SER A 507 27.07 0.26 1.69
N PHE A 508 26.93 1.58 1.79
CA PHE A 508 27.44 2.36 2.90
C PHE A 508 26.50 2.23 4.09
N GLY A 509 27.10 1.98 5.26
CA GLY A 509 26.42 2.10 6.54
C GLY A 509 26.34 3.56 7.00
N PHE A 510 25.66 3.75 8.12
CA PHE A 510 25.50 5.00 8.83
C PHE A 510 25.95 4.85 10.28
N PRO A 511 26.23 5.97 10.99
CA PRO A 511 26.81 5.92 12.33
C PRO A 511 25.98 5.08 13.29
N SER A 512 26.65 4.20 14.03
CA SER A 512 26.03 3.21 14.90
C SER A 512 25.26 3.83 16.06
N ASP A 513 25.63 5.03 16.50
CA ASP A 513 24.89 5.82 17.48
C ASP A 513 23.50 6.24 16.98
N VAL A 514 23.35 6.46 15.67
CA VAL A 514 22.05 6.72 15.05
C VAL A 514 21.25 5.43 14.96
N ALA A 515 21.88 4.31 14.58
CA ALA A 515 21.22 3.02 14.52
C ALA A 515 20.73 2.56 15.89
N ARG A 516 21.56 2.72 16.93
CA ARG A 516 21.24 2.44 18.33
C ARG A 516 20.02 3.24 18.78
N ARG A 517 20.00 4.55 18.56
CA ARG A 517 18.85 5.41 18.88
C ARG A 517 17.57 4.96 18.17
N MET A 518 17.65 4.64 16.88
CA MET A 518 16.48 4.14 16.14
C MET A 518 15.96 2.79 16.66
N ILE A 519 16.85 1.93 17.18
CA ILE A 519 16.47 0.67 17.82
C ILE A 519 15.86 0.95 19.20
N GLU A 520 16.47 1.82 20.02
CA GLU A 520 15.96 2.29 21.31
C GLU A 520 14.55 2.89 21.17
N ASP A 521 14.34 3.75 20.19
CA ASP A 521 13.04 4.36 19.87
C ASP A 521 12.00 3.29 19.49
N CYS A 522 12.41 2.24 18.77
CA CYS A 522 11.55 1.10 18.43
C CYS A 522 11.18 0.26 19.66
N LEU A 523 12.11 0.10 20.60
CA LEU A 523 11.92 -0.69 21.83
C LEU A 523 11.17 0.08 22.92
N GLY A 524 11.24 1.41 22.92
CA GLY A 524 10.71 2.28 23.99
C GLY A 524 11.56 2.31 25.26
N HIS A 525 12.75 1.70 25.25
CA HIS A 525 13.67 1.62 26.38
C HIS A 525 15.12 1.38 25.90
N PRO A 526 16.15 1.52 26.77
CA PRO A 526 17.55 1.27 26.41
C PRO A 526 17.81 -0.13 25.84
N LEU A 527 18.76 -0.24 24.89
CA LEU A 527 19.12 -1.51 24.22
C LEU A 527 19.49 -2.60 25.23
N GLU A 528 20.20 -2.24 26.30
CA GLU A 528 20.76 -3.16 27.29
C GLU A 528 19.68 -3.94 28.06
N GLN A 529 18.44 -3.46 28.08
CA GLN A 529 17.33 -4.16 28.72
C GLN A 529 16.85 -5.36 27.88
N THR A 530 16.95 -5.28 26.55
CA THR A 530 16.55 -6.37 25.63
C THR A 530 17.73 -7.21 25.19
N PHE A 531 18.89 -6.59 24.93
CA PHE A 531 20.09 -7.25 24.43
C PHE A 531 21.15 -7.33 25.51
N GLU A 532 21.76 -8.50 25.66
CA GLU A 532 22.93 -8.71 26.51
C GLU A 532 24.20 -8.27 25.79
N GLU A 533 24.27 -8.49 24.48
CA GLU A 533 25.35 -8.04 23.61
C GLU A 533 24.76 -7.38 22.36
N PHE A 534 25.37 -6.28 21.92
CA PHE A 534 25.05 -5.60 20.68
C PHE A 534 26.35 -5.24 19.97
N ASP A 535 26.49 -5.63 18.71
CA ASP A 535 27.63 -5.28 17.88
C ASP A 535 27.40 -3.92 17.23
N ASP A 536 28.13 -2.90 17.69
CA ASP A 536 28.08 -1.56 17.12
C ASP A 536 28.61 -1.53 15.69
N VAL A 537 29.47 -2.47 15.28
CA VAL A 537 29.90 -2.56 13.88
C VAL A 537 28.80 -3.28 13.08
N PRO A 538 28.21 -2.63 12.05
CA PRO A 538 27.20 -3.30 11.26
C PRO A 538 27.80 -4.50 10.52
N ALA A 539 27.12 -5.64 10.63
CA ALA A 539 27.51 -6.89 9.97
C ALA A 539 27.32 -6.83 8.45
N ALA A 540 26.34 -6.04 7.98
CA ALA A 540 26.09 -5.81 6.57
C ALA A 540 25.40 -4.45 6.35
N ALA A 541 25.51 -3.92 5.15
CA ALA A 541 24.72 -2.78 4.68
C ALA A 541 24.06 -3.12 3.34
N ALA A 542 22.94 -2.45 3.07
CA ALA A 542 22.15 -2.56 1.84
C ALA A 542 21.64 -1.19 1.42
N SER A 543 20.74 -1.14 0.42
CA SER A 543 20.41 0.11 -0.29
C SER A 543 19.72 1.09 0.64
N LEU A 544 18.79 0.57 1.42
CA LEU A 544 17.93 1.31 2.32
C LEU A 544 18.18 0.96 3.79
N SER A 545 19.18 0.15 4.11
CA SER A 545 19.35 -0.40 5.47
C SER A 545 20.76 -0.78 5.85
N GLN A 546 20.98 -1.06 7.14
CA GLN A 546 22.12 -1.81 7.64
C GLN A 546 21.68 -2.84 8.67
N VAL A 547 22.50 -3.86 8.91
CA VAL A 547 22.17 -4.99 9.79
C VAL A 547 23.19 -5.07 10.92
N HIS A 548 22.69 -5.08 12.15
CA HIS A 548 23.49 -5.31 13.36
C HIS A 548 23.25 -6.72 13.91
N LYS A 549 24.24 -7.25 14.61
CA LYS A 549 24.14 -8.52 15.32
C LYS A 549 23.96 -8.26 16.81
N ALA A 550 23.04 -8.95 17.45
CA ALA A 550 22.80 -8.81 18.89
C ALA A 550 22.42 -10.14 19.53
N ARG A 551 22.57 -10.24 20.86
CA ARG A 551 22.18 -11.41 21.66
C ARG A 551 21.06 -11.04 22.62
N LEU A 552 19.93 -11.71 22.53
CA LEU A 552 18.77 -11.46 23.41
C LEU A 552 19.08 -11.86 24.85
N ARG A 553 18.84 -10.96 25.80
CA ARG A 553 19.12 -11.19 27.23
C ARG A 553 18.28 -12.31 27.84
N ARG A 554 17.01 -12.43 27.43
CA ARG A 554 16.04 -13.36 28.04
C ARG A 554 16.32 -14.84 27.72
N ASN A 555 16.81 -15.14 26.53
CA ASN A 555 16.95 -16.52 26.02
C ASN A 555 18.29 -16.77 25.34
N GLY A 556 19.24 -15.84 25.38
CA GLY A 556 20.57 -15.99 24.80
C GLY A 556 20.61 -16.15 23.27
N VAL A 557 19.49 -15.99 22.56
CA VAL A 557 19.42 -16.23 21.12
C VAL A 557 20.06 -15.08 20.36
N TRP A 558 20.91 -15.42 19.39
CA TRP A 558 21.46 -14.43 18.44
C TRP A 558 20.41 -13.96 17.43
N VAL A 559 20.36 -12.65 17.21
CA VAL A 559 19.45 -11.98 16.28
C VAL A 559 20.19 -11.05 15.33
N ALA A 560 19.63 -10.92 14.12
CA ALA A 560 19.98 -9.91 13.14
C ALA A 560 18.94 -8.78 13.22
N ILE A 561 19.42 -7.55 13.41
CA ILE A 561 18.61 -6.34 13.52
C ILE A 561 18.84 -5.50 12.27
N LYS A 562 17.90 -5.55 11.32
CA LYS A 562 17.92 -4.72 10.11
C LYS A 562 17.31 -3.36 10.45
N VAL A 563 18.10 -2.30 10.34
CA VAL A 563 17.71 -0.92 10.63
C VAL A 563 17.66 -0.13 9.33
N GLN A 564 16.54 0.53 9.06
CA GLN A 564 16.38 1.41 7.91
C GLN A 564 17.33 2.62 8.00
N LYS A 565 17.86 3.07 6.85
CA LYS A 565 18.66 4.28 6.76
C LYS A 565 17.83 5.50 7.20
N PRO A 566 18.38 6.42 8.00
CA PRO A 566 17.64 7.61 8.40
C PRO A 566 17.27 8.46 7.19
N TYR A 567 16.06 9.02 7.25
CA TYR A 567 15.45 9.85 6.19
C TYR A 567 15.19 9.14 4.85
N ALA A 568 15.22 7.81 4.78
CA ALA A 568 14.99 7.07 3.54
C ALA A 568 13.63 7.41 2.90
N VAL A 569 12.58 7.52 3.72
CA VAL A 569 11.22 7.88 3.29
C VAL A 569 11.18 9.31 2.73
N GLU A 570 11.79 10.31 3.38
CA GLU A 570 11.79 11.68 2.85
C GLU A 570 12.63 11.83 1.57
N TYR A 571 13.75 11.12 1.47
CA TYR A 571 14.53 11.06 0.23
C TYR A 571 13.70 10.43 -0.89
N PHE A 572 13.00 9.32 -0.60
CA PHE A 572 12.14 8.64 -1.57
C PHE A 572 11.06 9.57 -2.11
N HIS A 573 10.23 10.19 -1.26
CA HIS A 573 9.14 11.04 -1.75
C HIS A 573 9.64 12.25 -2.55
N LYS A 574 10.74 12.89 -2.13
CA LYS A 574 11.32 14.04 -2.86
C LYS A 574 11.90 13.63 -4.21
N ASP A 575 12.66 12.54 -4.24
CA ASP A 575 13.31 12.06 -5.46
C ASP A 575 12.26 11.47 -6.43
N PHE A 576 11.26 10.75 -5.92
CA PHE A 576 10.15 10.19 -6.71
C PHE A 576 9.23 11.28 -7.27
N ALA A 577 8.94 12.34 -6.51
CA ALA A 577 8.20 13.50 -6.99
C ALA A 577 8.93 14.18 -8.17
N TRP A 578 10.26 14.29 -8.10
CA TRP A 578 11.05 14.81 -9.22
C TRP A 578 11.02 13.89 -10.44
N ILE A 579 11.19 12.58 -10.25
CA ILE A 579 11.10 11.59 -11.33
C ILE A 579 9.71 11.67 -12.00
N SER A 580 8.64 11.63 -11.21
CA SER A 580 7.26 11.74 -11.68
C SER A 580 7.02 13.04 -12.43
N PHE A 581 7.54 14.17 -11.94
CA PHE A 581 7.47 15.45 -12.63
C PHE A 581 8.14 15.39 -14.01
N VAL A 582 9.35 14.82 -14.11
CA VAL A 582 10.08 14.70 -15.39
C VAL A 582 9.31 13.84 -16.39
N PHE A 583 8.84 12.66 -15.98
CA PHE A 583 8.12 11.75 -16.87
C PHE A 583 6.73 12.27 -17.26
N ASN A 584 5.98 12.88 -16.34
CA ASN A 584 4.69 13.52 -16.66
C ASN A 584 4.88 14.71 -17.60
N THR A 585 5.99 15.44 -17.45
CA THR A 585 6.35 16.53 -18.39
C THR A 585 6.61 15.95 -19.78
N PHE A 586 7.36 14.85 -19.88
CA PHE A 586 7.57 14.17 -21.16
C PHE A 586 6.23 13.82 -21.84
N GLU A 587 5.32 13.19 -21.11
CA GLU A 587 4.02 12.80 -21.67
C GLU A 587 3.20 13.99 -22.18
N ARG A 588 3.14 15.11 -21.43
CA ARG A 588 2.43 16.35 -21.87
C ARG A 588 2.97 16.91 -23.18
N PHE A 589 4.24 16.68 -23.50
CA PHE A 589 4.84 17.11 -24.76
C PHE A 589 4.73 16.05 -25.87
N GLY A 590 3.87 15.04 -25.72
CA GLY A 590 3.68 13.93 -26.65
C GLY A 590 4.84 12.94 -26.64
N ILE A 591 5.65 12.93 -25.57
CA ILE A 591 6.84 12.09 -25.43
C ILE A 591 6.46 10.90 -24.56
N GLY A 592 6.19 9.76 -25.20
CA GLY A 592 6.18 8.47 -24.51
C GLY A 592 4.85 7.86 -24.09
N GLU A 593 3.71 8.31 -24.63
CA GLU A 593 2.46 7.53 -24.62
C GLU A 593 2.67 6.07 -25.10
N ARG A 594 3.66 5.87 -25.98
CA ARG A 594 4.04 4.54 -26.50
C ARG A 594 4.75 3.64 -25.50
N PHE A 595 5.39 4.21 -24.47
CA PHE A 595 6.34 3.51 -23.60
C PHE A 595 5.75 3.06 -22.26
N GLY A 596 4.51 3.49 -21.93
CA GLY A 596 3.81 3.04 -20.73
C GLY A 596 4.48 3.49 -19.42
N TRP A 597 5.15 4.66 -19.42
CA TRP A 597 5.91 5.16 -18.25
C TRP A 597 5.07 5.29 -16.99
N LYS A 598 3.80 5.66 -17.10
CA LYS A 598 2.86 5.77 -15.97
C LYS A 598 2.71 4.44 -15.23
N GLY A 599 2.50 3.33 -15.97
CA GLY A 599 2.40 2.00 -15.37
C GLY A 599 3.70 1.60 -14.69
N MET A 600 4.83 1.79 -15.37
CA MET A 600 6.15 1.50 -14.80
C MET A 600 6.44 2.32 -13.53
N LEU A 601 6.14 3.62 -13.52
CA LEU A 601 6.38 4.47 -12.36
C LEU A 601 5.48 4.10 -11.18
N LYS A 602 4.22 3.78 -11.44
CA LYS A 602 3.29 3.29 -10.41
C LYS A 602 3.81 1.99 -9.79
N GLU A 603 4.24 1.03 -10.60
CA GLU A 603 4.79 -0.24 -10.10
C GLU A 603 6.11 -0.05 -9.34
N VAL A 604 7.00 0.84 -9.80
CA VAL A 604 8.22 1.20 -9.07
C VAL A 604 7.91 1.86 -7.74
N GLN A 605 6.88 2.72 -7.69
CA GLN A 605 6.42 3.35 -6.47
C GLN A 605 5.94 2.32 -5.47
N GLU A 606 5.00 1.45 -5.88
CA GLU A 606 4.42 0.40 -5.03
C GLU A 606 5.51 -0.51 -4.44
N VAL A 607 6.42 -1.04 -5.29
CA VAL A 607 7.49 -1.95 -4.84
C VAL A 607 8.44 -1.27 -3.84
N LEU A 608 8.71 0.03 -4.01
CA LEU A 608 9.65 0.74 -3.13
C LEU A 608 9.01 1.30 -1.88
N GLU A 609 7.73 1.65 -1.92
CA GLU A 609 6.93 1.95 -0.73
C GLU A 609 6.83 0.69 0.15
N ASP A 610 6.66 -0.50 -0.44
CA ASP A 610 6.70 -1.77 0.27
C ASP A 610 8.07 -2.02 0.92
N GLU A 611 9.19 -1.74 0.23
CA GLU A 611 10.55 -1.89 0.78
C GLU A 611 10.88 -0.86 1.89
N LEU A 612 10.16 0.27 1.96
CA LEU A 612 10.35 1.31 2.97
C LEU A 612 9.58 1.05 4.27
N ASP A 613 8.75 0.02 4.33
CA ASP A 613 8.04 -0.37 5.54
C ASP A 613 8.30 -1.85 5.85
N TYR A 614 9.13 -2.09 6.87
CA TYR A 614 9.50 -3.45 7.27
C TYR A 614 8.35 -4.29 7.82
N ARG A 615 7.18 -3.72 8.06
CA ARG A 615 5.98 -4.51 8.40
C ARG A 615 5.53 -5.38 7.23
N HIS A 616 5.73 -4.93 5.98
CA HIS A 616 5.48 -5.76 4.79
C HIS A 616 6.46 -6.93 4.72
N GLU A 617 7.75 -6.67 4.95
CA GLU A 617 8.77 -7.74 4.99
C GLU A 617 8.51 -8.72 6.15
N LEU A 618 8.08 -8.22 7.31
CA LEU A 618 7.69 -9.05 8.45
C LEU A 618 6.51 -9.99 8.11
N ALA A 619 5.46 -9.47 7.47
CA ALA A 619 4.33 -10.27 7.00
C ALA A 619 4.77 -11.31 5.97
N ALA A 620 5.59 -10.92 5.00
CA ALA A 620 6.17 -11.81 4.00
C ALA A 620 6.97 -12.95 4.64
N ILE A 621 7.79 -12.67 5.66
CA ILE A 621 8.54 -13.70 6.42
C ILE A 621 7.57 -14.70 7.07
N ARG A 622 6.50 -14.23 7.72
CA ARG A 622 5.50 -15.10 8.38
C ARG A 622 4.83 -16.04 7.38
N ASP A 623 4.43 -15.50 6.23
CA ASP A 623 3.73 -16.26 5.20
C ASP A 623 4.65 -17.27 4.53
N ILE A 624 5.80 -16.82 4.05
CA ILE A 624 6.71 -17.68 3.29
C ILE A 624 7.37 -18.74 4.17
N ARG A 625 7.59 -18.48 5.48
CA ARG A 625 8.12 -19.47 6.43
C ARG A 625 7.20 -20.69 6.56
N ARG A 626 5.87 -20.49 6.58
CA ARG A 626 4.88 -21.59 6.65
C ARG A 626 4.99 -22.49 5.41
N THR A 627 5.13 -21.87 4.25
CA THR A 627 5.21 -22.54 2.95
C THR A 627 6.55 -23.26 2.76
N LEU A 628 7.67 -22.57 2.98
CA LEU A 628 9.02 -23.08 2.74
C LEU A 628 9.45 -24.20 3.71
N LYS A 629 8.79 -24.34 4.86
CA LYS A 629 8.94 -25.52 5.73
C LYS A 629 8.71 -26.82 4.96
N LYS A 630 7.71 -26.86 4.05
CA LYS A 630 7.44 -28.02 3.18
C LYS A 630 8.50 -28.23 2.10
N HIS A 631 9.32 -27.21 1.84
CA HIS A 631 10.38 -27.21 0.81
C HIS A 631 11.74 -27.60 1.40
N LYS A 632 11.81 -27.79 2.73
CA LYS A 632 13.04 -28.01 3.49
C LYS A 632 14.02 -26.84 3.37
N ILE A 633 13.48 -25.63 3.21
CA ILE A 633 14.23 -24.39 3.26
C ILE A 633 13.94 -23.73 4.60
N TYR A 634 14.99 -23.30 5.28
CA TYR A 634 14.89 -22.58 6.54
C TYR A 634 14.63 -21.09 6.25
N VAL A 635 13.74 -20.49 7.03
CA VAL A 635 13.47 -19.05 7.01
C VAL A 635 13.68 -18.59 8.45
N PRO A 636 14.47 -17.54 8.74
CA PRO A 636 14.65 -17.01 10.09
C PRO A 636 13.33 -16.78 10.82
N ARG A 637 13.30 -17.02 12.12
CA ARG A 637 12.14 -16.63 12.94
C ARG A 637 12.16 -15.12 13.16
N PRO A 638 11.09 -14.37 12.82
CA PRO A 638 10.98 -12.97 13.22
C PRO A 638 10.64 -12.84 14.72
N PHE A 639 11.11 -11.76 15.35
CA PHE A 639 10.77 -11.39 16.72
C PHE A 639 9.78 -10.23 16.68
N ASP A 640 8.51 -10.55 16.41
CA ASP A 640 7.45 -9.58 16.08
C ASP A 640 7.35 -8.37 17.02
N ARG A 641 7.57 -8.58 18.33
CA ARG A 641 7.50 -7.52 19.35
C ARG A 641 8.68 -6.55 19.34
N LEU A 642 9.76 -6.89 18.64
CA LEU A 642 10.96 -6.08 18.50
C LEU A 642 11.03 -5.42 17.11
N CYS A 643 9.94 -5.51 16.32
CA CYS A 643 9.87 -5.00 14.96
C CYS A 643 8.89 -3.82 14.85
N ASN A 644 9.22 -2.84 14.01
CA ASN A 644 8.32 -1.77 13.58
C ASN A 644 8.51 -1.49 12.07
N ASP A 645 8.06 -0.33 11.59
CA ASP A 645 8.22 0.12 10.21
C ASP A 645 9.68 0.32 9.78
N ARG A 646 10.60 0.57 10.73
CA ARG A 646 12.02 0.93 10.47
C ARG A 646 13.04 -0.06 10.99
N VAL A 647 12.65 -0.98 11.86
CA VAL A 647 13.52 -1.98 12.50
C VAL A 647 12.88 -3.36 12.35
N LEU A 648 13.63 -4.31 11.80
CA LEU A 648 13.23 -5.70 11.65
C LEU A 648 14.21 -6.59 12.40
N VAL A 649 13.73 -7.29 13.42
CA VAL A 649 14.53 -8.22 14.22
C VAL A 649 14.14 -9.66 13.90
N MET A 650 15.13 -10.44 13.47
CA MET A 650 14.95 -11.85 13.15
C MET A 650 16.11 -12.69 13.67
N GLU A 651 15.90 -13.99 13.77
CA GLU A 651 16.91 -14.97 14.13
C GLU A 651 18.18 -14.81 13.27
N PHE A 652 19.34 -14.75 13.93
CA PHE A 652 20.62 -14.76 13.24
C PHE A 652 20.93 -16.19 12.78
N ILE A 653 21.12 -16.38 11.47
CA ILE A 653 21.46 -17.69 10.91
C ILE A 653 22.96 -17.91 10.96
N HIS A 654 23.38 -18.82 11.84
CA HIS A 654 24.75 -19.31 11.87
C HIS A 654 25.01 -20.26 10.68
N GLY A 655 25.45 -19.69 9.57
CA GLY A 655 25.82 -20.43 8.36
C GLY A 655 26.72 -19.60 7.45
N VAL A 656 27.04 -20.15 6.28
CA VAL A 656 27.92 -19.50 5.28
C VAL A 656 27.08 -19.05 4.09
N SER A 657 27.08 -17.76 3.76
CA SER A 657 26.37 -17.27 2.57
C SER A 657 26.98 -17.88 1.30
N VAL A 658 26.19 -18.04 0.24
CA VAL A 658 26.73 -18.50 -1.05
C VAL A 658 27.76 -17.49 -1.56
N ALA A 659 27.55 -16.19 -1.36
CA ALA A 659 28.53 -15.15 -1.69
C ALA A 659 29.89 -15.37 -1.01
N GLU A 660 29.89 -15.66 0.30
CA GLU A 660 31.09 -15.96 1.08
C GLU A 660 31.76 -17.26 0.62
N TYR A 661 30.98 -18.33 0.43
CA TYR A 661 31.48 -19.58 -0.13
C TYR A 661 32.16 -19.37 -1.48
N LEU A 662 31.59 -18.53 -2.35
CA LEU A 662 32.17 -18.22 -3.66
C LEU A 662 33.46 -17.40 -3.56
N ARG A 663 33.54 -16.47 -2.61
CA ARG A 663 34.76 -15.71 -2.32
C ARG A 663 35.90 -16.67 -1.97
N VAL A 664 35.66 -17.59 -1.05
CA VAL A 664 36.65 -18.61 -0.65
C VAL A 664 36.92 -19.60 -1.79
N SER A 665 35.90 -20.04 -2.52
CA SER A 665 36.08 -20.98 -3.64
C SER A 665 36.89 -20.39 -4.79
N ARG A 666 36.99 -19.06 -4.90
CA ARG A 666 37.83 -18.37 -5.89
C ARG A 666 39.27 -18.19 -5.41
N SER A 667 39.48 -17.90 -4.12
CA SER A 667 40.82 -17.73 -3.55
C SER A 667 41.49 -19.06 -3.19
N ASP A 668 40.75 -20.00 -2.61
CA ASP A 668 41.20 -21.32 -2.17
C ASP A 668 40.14 -22.42 -2.47
N PRO A 669 40.13 -22.95 -3.71
CA PRO A 669 39.20 -24.01 -4.11
C PRO A 669 39.36 -25.33 -3.37
N ALA A 670 40.54 -25.60 -2.77
CA ALA A 670 40.78 -26.83 -2.01
C ALA A 670 40.08 -26.75 -0.65
N ARG A 671 40.21 -25.62 0.05
CA ARG A 671 39.50 -25.36 1.31
C ARG A 671 37.99 -25.38 1.16
N ALA A 672 37.46 -24.74 0.11
CA ALA A 672 36.02 -24.75 -0.14
C ALA A 672 35.47 -26.18 -0.34
N ARG A 673 36.25 -27.06 -1.00
CA ARG A 673 35.91 -28.48 -1.17
C ARG A 673 35.98 -29.25 0.15
N ALA A 674 37.07 -29.11 0.90
CA ALA A 674 37.22 -29.76 2.21
C ALA A 674 36.11 -29.35 3.19
N TRP A 675 35.75 -28.06 3.22
CA TRP A 675 34.64 -27.55 4.02
C TRP A 675 33.29 -28.15 3.60
N CYS A 676 33.05 -28.33 2.29
CA CYS A 676 31.83 -28.99 1.82
C CYS A 676 31.79 -30.48 2.21
N GLU A 677 32.92 -31.19 2.17
CA GLU A 677 33.02 -32.59 2.58
C GLU A 677 32.78 -32.74 4.08
N GLU A 678 33.43 -31.92 4.91
CA GLU A 678 33.25 -31.87 6.36
C GLU A 678 31.78 -31.63 6.75
N ASN A 679 31.08 -30.73 6.06
CA ASN A 679 29.70 -30.35 6.37
C ASN A 679 28.63 -31.13 5.57
N ASN A 680 29.03 -32.15 4.79
CA ASN A 680 28.15 -32.95 3.93
C ASN A 680 27.29 -32.09 2.96
N ILE A 681 27.91 -31.06 2.38
CA ILE A 681 27.27 -30.13 1.46
C ILE A 681 27.55 -30.54 0.01
N SER A 682 26.46 -30.77 -0.73
CA SER A 682 26.50 -31.03 -2.17
C SER A 682 25.85 -29.87 -2.92
N CYS A 683 26.66 -29.06 -3.60
CA CYS A 683 26.18 -27.94 -4.42
C CYS A 683 25.11 -28.37 -5.45
N LYS A 684 25.21 -29.60 -5.97
CA LYS A 684 24.20 -30.19 -6.86
C LYS A 684 22.85 -30.40 -6.17
N LYS A 685 22.84 -30.88 -4.91
CA LYS A 685 21.61 -31.04 -4.12
C LYS A 685 21.01 -29.69 -3.76
N VAL A 686 21.86 -28.71 -3.40
CA VAL A 686 21.44 -27.32 -3.12
C VAL A 686 20.74 -26.71 -4.32
N VAL A 687 21.39 -26.70 -5.50
CA VAL A 687 20.81 -26.18 -6.75
C VAL A 687 19.50 -26.88 -7.11
N LYS A 688 19.44 -28.21 -6.98
CA LYS A 688 18.19 -28.95 -7.22
C LYS A 688 17.07 -28.50 -6.27
N THR A 689 17.39 -28.24 -5.01
CA THR A 689 16.43 -27.79 -3.99
C THR A 689 15.95 -26.37 -4.28
N LEU A 690 16.85 -25.44 -4.63
CA LEU A 690 16.50 -24.07 -5.03
C LEU A 690 15.55 -24.07 -6.23
N CYS A 691 15.90 -24.76 -7.32
CA CYS A 691 15.04 -24.82 -8.51
C CYS A 691 13.68 -25.47 -8.21
N HIS A 692 13.68 -26.60 -7.48
CA HIS A 692 12.43 -27.28 -7.14
C HIS A 692 11.56 -26.41 -6.24
N SER A 693 12.16 -25.72 -5.28
CA SER A 693 11.45 -24.79 -4.40
C SER A 693 10.85 -23.63 -5.17
N LEU A 694 11.59 -22.99 -6.09
CA LEU A 694 11.05 -21.89 -6.89
C LEU A 694 9.83 -22.35 -7.71
N MET A 695 9.91 -23.51 -8.37
CA MET A 695 8.78 -24.04 -9.13
C MET A 695 7.56 -24.32 -8.26
N ARG A 696 7.76 -24.85 -7.05
CA ARG A 696 6.68 -25.08 -6.08
C ARG A 696 6.07 -23.76 -5.59
N GLN A 697 6.92 -22.79 -5.24
CA GLN A 697 6.47 -21.46 -4.82
C GLN A 697 5.58 -20.80 -5.87
N MET A 698 5.92 -20.90 -7.16
CA MET A 698 5.10 -20.35 -8.24
C MET A 698 3.84 -21.17 -8.52
N PHE A 699 3.91 -22.49 -8.52
CA PHE A 699 2.85 -23.35 -9.07
C PHE A 699 2.01 -24.13 -8.05
N GLU A 700 2.55 -24.36 -6.86
CA GLU A 700 1.87 -25.06 -5.78
C GLU A 700 1.38 -24.04 -4.73
N ASP A 701 2.19 -23.04 -4.41
CA ASP A 701 1.91 -22.15 -3.28
C ASP A 701 1.42 -20.74 -3.68
N ASN A 702 1.66 -20.33 -4.94
CA ASN A 702 1.46 -18.97 -5.45
C ASN A 702 2.02 -17.86 -4.54
N LEU A 703 3.13 -18.13 -3.84
CA LEU A 703 3.84 -17.20 -2.98
C LEU A 703 5.34 -17.38 -3.24
N CYS A 704 5.93 -16.42 -3.95
CA CYS A 704 7.23 -16.56 -4.57
C CYS A 704 8.25 -15.56 -4.05
N HIS A 705 9.43 -16.07 -3.69
CA HIS A 705 10.61 -15.29 -3.42
C HIS A 705 11.26 -14.79 -4.72
N GLY A 706 11.23 -13.48 -4.93
CA GLY A 706 11.70 -12.79 -6.13
C GLY A 706 13.21 -12.57 -6.22
N ASP A 707 13.94 -12.62 -5.09
CA ASP A 707 15.38 -12.36 -5.08
C ASP A 707 16.23 -13.51 -4.48
N ILE A 708 16.65 -14.47 -5.31
CA ILE A 708 17.43 -15.64 -4.88
C ILE A 708 18.92 -15.46 -5.24
N HIS A 709 19.47 -14.28 -4.97
CA HIS A 709 20.87 -13.93 -5.22
C HIS A 709 21.83 -14.62 -4.21
N PRO A 710 23.11 -14.88 -4.56
CA PRO A 710 24.09 -15.51 -3.66
C PRO A 710 24.25 -14.90 -2.26
N GLY A 711 23.96 -13.61 -2.10
CA GLY A 711 24.01 -12.93 -0.79
C GLY A 711 22.87 -13.33 0.15
N ASN A 712 21.71 -13.68 -0.42
CA ASN A 712 20.48 -13.96 0.34
C ASN A 712 20.27 -15.46 0.61
N VAL A 713 21.18 -16.31 0.12
CA VAL A 713 21.14 -17.76 0.31
C VAL A 713 22.27 -18.20 1.24
N VAL A 714 21.93 -18.87 2.33
CA VAL A 714 22.88 -19.43 3.29
C VAL A 714 22.94 -20.94 3.17
N LEU A 715 24.16 -21.48 3.11
CA LEU A 715 24.45 -22.90 3.11
C LEU A 715 24.51 -23.41 4.56
N LEU A 716 23.78 -24.50 4.81
CA LEU A 716 23.72 -25.21 6.08
C LEU A 716 24.21 -26.67 5.89
N ARG A 717 24.53 -27.36 6.98
CA ARG A 717 24.93 -28.79 6.93
C ARG A 717 23.89 -29.65 6.22
N ASP A 718 24.36 -30.77 5.67
CA ASP A 718 23.54 -31.74 4.92
C ASP A 718 22.88 -31.15 3.67
N SER A 719 23.52 -30.17 3.02
CA SER A 719 23.01 -29.49 1.82
C SER A 719 21.66 -28.76 2.04
N ARG A 720 21.38 -28.34 3.28
CA ARG A 720 20.23 -27.49 3.61
C ARG A 720 20.52 -26.04 3.27
N ILE A 721 19.46 -25.24 3.18
CA ILE A 721 19.55 -23.84 2.82
C ILE A 721 18.65 -22.99 3.71
N ALA A 722 19.08 -21.76 3.97
CA ALA A 722 18.24 -20.71 4.53
C ALA A 722 18.19 -19.48 3.60
N PHE A 723 17.08 -18.75 3.65
CA PHE A 723 16.96 -17.42 3.02
C PHE A 723 17.04 -16.32 4.06
N LEU A 724 17.60 -15.16 3.72
CA LEU A 724 17.83 -14.05 4.66
C LEU A 724 16.99 -12.80 4.40
N ASP A 725 16.68 -12.48 3.15
CA ASP A 725 16.03 -11.23 2.76
C ASP A 725 14.69 -11.52 2.10
N PHE A 726 13.63 -10.87 2.56
CA PHE A 726 12.26 -11.16 2.14
C PHE A 726 11.55 -9.92 1.60
N GLY A 727 12.29 -8.85 1.28
CA GLY A 727 11.74 -7.61 0.72
C GLY A 727 11.13 -7.77 -0.69
N THR A 728 11.31 -8.93 -1.34
CA THR A 728 10.70 -9.23 -2.65
C THR A 728 9.96 -10.56 -2.61
N VAL A 729 8.98 -10.70 -1.72
CA VAL A 729 8.05 -11.84 -1.71
C VAL A 729 6.70 -11.37 -2.23
N GLY A 730 6.12 -12.11 -3.16
CA GLY A 730 4.82 -11.74 -3.71
C GLY A 730 4.08 -12.89 -4.38
N THR A 731 2.84 -12.60 -4.76
CA THR A 731 1.98 -13.51 -5.49
C THR A 731 1.86 -13.08 -6.95
N PHE A 732 1.38 -13.99 -7.79
CA PHE A 732 1.04 -13.70 -9.18
C PHE A 732 -0.44 -13.94 -9.41
N ASP A 733 -0.99 -13.30 -10.45
CA ASP A 733 -2.35 -13.59 -10.89
C ASP A 733 -2.49 -15.07 -11.27
N THR A 734 -3.61 -15.67 -10.86
CA THR A 734 -3.90 -17.09 -11.05
C THR A 734 -4.01 -17.43 -12.54
N GLU A 735 -4.58 -16.53 -13.35
CA GLU A 735 -4.66 -16.70 -14.81
C GLU A 735 -3.27 -16.74 -15.44
N PHE A 736 -2.44 -15.76 -15.07
CA PHE A 736 -1.05 -15.67 -15.51
C PHE A 736 -0.25 -16.92 -15.13
N ILE A 737 -0.30 -17.36 -13.86
CA ILE A 737 0.43 -18.55 -13.40
C ILE A 737 -0.06 -19.82 -14.08
N SER A 738 -1.35 -19.93 -14.34
CA SER A 738 -1.93 -21.09 -15.02
C SER A 738 -1.40 -21.24 -16.43
N ALA A 739 -1.36 -20.16 -17.22
CA ALA A 739 -0.79 -20.22 -18.55
C ALA A 739 0.73 -20.29 -18.56
N TYR A 740 1.41 -19.63 -17.61
CA TYR A 740 2.86 -19.75 -17.47
C TYR A 740 3.29 -21.19 -17.13
N ARG A 741 2.47 -21.91 -16.38
CA ARG A 741 2.65 -23.35 -16.14
C ARG A 741 2.57 -24.14 -17.45
N LEU A 742 1.56 -23.88 -18.28
CA LEU A 742 1.41 -24.54 -19.59
C LEU A 742 2.60 -24.25 -20.50
N TYR A 743 3.07 -23.01 -20.52
CA TYR A 743 4.30 -22.60 -21.21
C TYR A 743 5.52 -23.43 -20.78
N LEU A 744 5.81 -23.49 -19.47
CA LEU A 744 6.96 -24.25 -18.97
C LEU A 744 6.80 -25.77 -19.16
N MET A 745 5.58 -26.29 -19.19
CA MET A 745 5.30 -27.69 -19.51
C MET A 745 5.57 -28.01 -20.98
N ALA A 746 5.12 -27.16 -21.90
CA ALA A 746 5.39 -27.29 -23.32
C ALA A 746 6.90 -27.26 -23.61
N LEU A 747 7.63 -26.34 -22.96
CA LEU A 747 9.10 -26.31 -22.99
C LEU A 747 9.73 -27.61 -22.47
N ALA A 748 9.26 -28.14 -21.34
CA ALA A 748 9.77 -29.38 -20.77
C ALA A 748 9.53 -30.61 -21.67
N ARG A 749 8.42 -30.61 -22.44
CA ARG A 749 8.07 -31.62 -23.44
C ARG A 749 8.76 -31.43 -24.79
N GLN A 750 9.49 -30.33 -24.97
CA GLN A 750 10.08 -29.91 -26.26
C GLN A 750 9.02 -29.62 -27.34
N ASN A 751 7.78 -29.31 -26.94
CA ASN A 751 6.76 -28.79 -27.85
C ASN A 751 6.89 -27.27 -27.95
N PHE A 752 7.91 -26.80 -28.69
CA PHE A 752 8.20 -25.37 -28.79
C PHE A 752 7.07 -24.58 -29.46
N SER A 753 6.32 -25.18 -30.38
CA SER A 753 5.19 -24.50 -31.05
C SER A 753 4.12 -24.12 -30.03
N GLU A 754 3.70 -25.07 -29.19
CA GLU A 754 2.75 -24.86 -28.09
C GLU A 754 3.30 -23.89 -27.04
N ALA A 755 4.60 -23.96 -26.73
CA ALA A 755 5.24 -23.02 -25.81
C ALA A 755 5.12 -21.57 -26.34
N VAL A 756 5.34 -21.36 -27.63
CA VAL A 756 5.21 -20.03 -28.23
C VAL A 756 3.76 -19.56 -28.24
N ASP A 757 2.78 -20.44 -28.50
CA ASP A 757 1.36 -20.09 -28.43
C ASP A 757 0.97 -19.61 -27.02
N MET A 758 1.42 -20.32 -25.97
CA MET A 758 1.18 -19.91 -24.57
C MET A 758 1.91 -18.62 -24.19
N MET A 759 3.12 -18.41 -24.72
CA MET A 759 3.89 -17.20 -24.49
C MET A 759 3.24 -15.97 -25.15
N LEU A 760 2.71 -16.13 -26.37
CA LEU A 760 1.95 -15.08 -27.06
C LEU A 760 0.65 -14.76 -26.30
N TRP A 761 0.01 -15.75 -25.69
CA TRP A 761 -1.15 -15.51 -24.81
C TRP A 761 -0.80 -14.75 -23.53
N LEU A 762 0.39 -15.01 -22.97
CA LEU A 762 0.92 -14.30 -21.80
C LEU A 762 1.42 -12.89 -22.12
N SER A 763 1.61 -12.61 -23.41
CA SER A 763 1.95 -11.27 -23.89
C SER A 763 0.69 -10.40 -23.83
N GLY A 764 0.85 -9.11 -23.54
CA GLY A 764 -0.28 -8.18 -23.44
C GLY A 764 -0.90 -7.88 -24.81
N GLU A 765 -1.22 -6.61 -25.07
CA GLU A 765 -1.64 -6.18 -26.40
C GLU A 765 -0.58 -6.49 -27.46
N LEU A 766 -0.94 -7.31 -28.45
CA LEU A 766 -0.08 -7.56 -29.59
C LEU A 766 -0.26 -6.46 -30.64
N PRO A 767 0.84 -5.90 -31.18
CA PRO A 767 0.79 -4.96 -32.28
C PRO A 767 0.36 -5.64 -33.59
N VAL A 768 0.09 -4.85 -34.64
CA VAL A 768 -0.14 -5.38 -36.00
C VAL A 768 1.15 -6.03 -36.51
N ILE A 769 1.27 -7.36 -36.40
CA ILE A 769 2.46 -8.11 -36.82
C ILE A 769 2.10 -9.45 -37.46
N ASP A 770 3.01 -9.97 -38.27
CA ASP A 770 2.94 -11.36 -38.73
C ASP A 770 3.28 -12.30 -37.57
N ILE A 771 2.22 -12.79 -36.92
CA ILE A 771 2.31 -13.72 -35.79
C ILE A 771 3.02 -15.02 -36.21
N GLN A 772 2.92 -15.46 -37.47
CA GLN A 772 3.58 -16.68 -37.92
C GLN A 772 5.09 -16.46 -38.06
N ALA A 773 5.52 -15.31 -38.58
CA ALA A 773 6.94 -14.95 -38.62
C ALA A 773 7.53 -14.88 -37.21
N VAL A 774 6.83 -14.20 -36.28
CA VAL A 774 7.22 -14.14 -34.87
C VAL A 774 7.32 -15.55 -34.28
N LYS A 775 6.30 -16.38 -34.51
CA LYS A 775 6.25 -17.74 -33.99
C LYS A 775 7.42 -18.57 -34.50
N PHE A 776 7.73 -18.48 -35.78
CA PHE A 776 8.87 -19.17 -36.39
C PHE A 776 10.20 -18.76 -35.74
N GLU A 777 10.44 -17.45 -35.59
CA GLU A 777 11.66 -16.93 -34.97
C GLU A 777 11.82 -17.38 -33.52
N VAL A 778 10.74 -17.30 -32.72
CA VAL A 778 10.77 -17.70 -31.31
C VAL A 778 10.97 -19.21 -31.17
N VAL A 779 10.31 -20.03 -32.01
CA VAL A 779 10.53 -21.49 -32.02
C VAL A 779 11.98 -21.81 -32.37
N ALA A 780 12.57 -21.13 -33.36
CA ALA A 780 13.97 -21.31 -33.73
C ALA A 780 14.92 -20.94 -32.56
N CYS A 781 14.64 -19.83 -31.87
CA CYS A 781 15.37 -19.42 -30.67
C CYS A 781 15.29 -20.45 -29.55
N MET A 782 14.09 -20.92 -29.19
CA MET A 782 13.90 -21.93 -28.14
C MET A 782 14.59 -23.26 -28.48
N ARG A 783 14.58 -23.68 -29.76
CA ARG A 783 15.32 -24.86 -30.23
C ARG A 783 16.84 -24.67 -30.07
N SER A 784 17.35 -23.50 -30.47
CA SER A 784 18.77 -23.14 -30.33
C SER A 784 19.20 -23.14 -28.87
N TRP A 785 18.43 -22.49 -27.99
CA TRP A 785 18.64 -22.51 -26.55
C TRP A 785 18.66 -23.93 -25.99
N TYR A 786 17.66 -24.75 -26.33
CA TYR A 786 17.58 -26.13 -25.86
C TYR A 786 18.80 -26.95 -26.30
N ALA A 787 19.29 -26.77 -27.53
CA ALA A 787 20.52 -27.40 -28.01
C ALA A 787 21.76 -26.95 -27.20
N ARG A 788 21.87 -25.66 -26.86
CA ARG A 788 22.93 -25.13 -25.99
C ARG A 788 22.91 -25.77 -24.60
N THR A 789 21.72 -26.01 -24.02
CA THR A 789 21.63 -26.64 -22.68
C THR A 789 22.23 -28.05 -22.60
N ARG A 790 22.37 -28.75 -23.74
CA ARG A 790 23.03 -30.07 -23.82
C ARG A 790 24.56 -29.97 -23.90
N ARG A 791 25.11 -28.83 -24.34
CA ARG A 791 26.55 -28.60 -24.47
C ARG A 791 27.15 -28.13 -23.14
N ARG A 792 27.70 -29.07 -22.35
CA ARG A 792 28.28 -28.75 -21.03
C ARG A 792 29.49 -27.81 -21.07
N SER A 793 30.15 -27.68 -22.22
CA SER A 793 31.27 -26.77 -22.44
C SER A 793 30.87 -25.30 -22.48
N LEU A 794 29.58 -24.99 -22.74
CA LEU A 794 29.13 -23.60 -22.79
C LEU A 794 29.00 -22.99 -21.39
N PRO A 795 29.25 -21.68 -21.24
CA PRO A 795 28.97 -20.95 -20.01
C PRO A 795 27.52 -21.10 -19.54
N VAL A 796 27.30 -21.04 -18.23
CA VAL A 796 25.94 -21.22 -17.65
C VAL A 796 24.99 -20.15 -18.15
N HIS A 797 25.44 -18.89 -18.21
CA HIS A 797 24.62 -17.77 -18.67
C HIS A 797 24.11 -17.93 -20.11
N GLN A 798 24.69 -18.81 -20.94
CA GLN A 798 24.20 -19.09 -22.31
C GLN A 798 23.20 -20.26 -22.39
N ARG A 799 23.05 -20.98 -21.28
CA ARG A 799 22.23 -22.20 -21.15
C ARG A 799 21.09 -22.02 -20.14
N SER A 800 21.02 -20.86 -19.50
CA SER A 800 20.14 -20.58 -18.37
C SER A 800 18.74 -20.21 -18.84
N LEU A 801 17.76 -20.20 -17.93
CA LEU A 801 16.40 -19.79 -18.27
C LEU A 801 16.35 -18.28 -18.55
N ALA A 802 17.11 -17.47 -17.80
CA ALA A 802 17.23 -16.04 -18.06
C ALA A 802 17.70 -15.75 -19.49
N SER A 803 18.73 -16.45 -20.00
CA SER A 803 19.18 -16.26 -21.38
C SER A 803 18.14 -16.63 -22.43
N SER A 804 17.31 -17.64 -22.17
CA SER A 804 16.18 -17.93 -23.06
C SER A 804 15.17 -16.78 -23.05
N SER A 805 14.84 -16.26 -21.86
CA SER A 805 13.94 -15.12 -21.71
C SER A 805 14.48 -13.87 -22.40
N ASP A 806 15.78 -13.61 -22.30
CA ASP A 806 16.44 -12.45 -22.94
C ASP A 806 16.42 -12.56 -24.47
N GLU A 807 16.76 -13.73 -25.03
CA GLU A 807 16.74 -13.93 -26.48
C GLU A 807 15.33 -13.85 -27.05
N VAL A 808 14.36 -14.46 -26.37
CA VAL A 808 12.95 -14.34 -26.71
C VAL A 808 12.53 -12.88 -26.62
N GLY A 809 12.84 -12.19 -25.52
CA GLY A 809 12.55 -10.77 -25.31
C GLY A 809 13.08 -9.89 -26.44
N LYS A 810 14.29 -10.16 -26.97
CA LYS A 810 14.85 -9.46 -28.14
C LYS A 810 14.02 -9.68 -29.41
N ILE A 811 13.48 -10.88 -29.61
CA ILE A 811 12.57 -11.16 -30.74
C ILE A 811 11.27 -10.40 -30.54
N LEU A 812 10.69 -10.46 -29.33
CA LEU A 812 9.46 -9.73 -29.01
C LEU A 812 9.64 -8.22 -29.23
N MET A 813 10.79 -7.67 -28.85
CA MET A 813 11.17 -6.27 -29.05
C MET A 813 11.30 -5.89 -30.53
N ARG A 814 11.95 -6.72 -31.36
CA ARG A 814 12.05 -6.48 -32.82
C ARG A 814 10.65 -6.37 -33.45
N HIS A 815 9.71 -7.14 -32.92
CA HIS A 815 8.29 -7.13 -33.30
C HIS A 815 7.43 -6.17 -32.46
N ARG A 816 8.05 -5.32 -31.63
CA ARG A 816 7.41 -4.28 -30.80
C ARG A 816 6.32 -4.77 -29.85
N MET A 817 6.40 -6.02 -29.41
CA MET A 817 5.47 -6.57 -28.42
C MET A 817 5.79 -6.06 -27.02
N ARG A 818 4.74 -5.73 -26.26
CA ARG A 818 4.85 -5.31 -24.86
C ARG A 818 5.02 -6.52 -23.95
N VAL A 819 6.00 -6.46 -23.05
CA VAL A 819 6.22 -7.49 -22.02
C VAL A 819 5.39 -7.13 -20.79
N ASN A 820 4.60 -8.09 -20.29
CA ASN A 820 3.82 -7.94 -19.06
C ASN A 820 4.76 -7.82 -17.84
N TRP A 821 4.40 -7.00 -16.85
CA TRP A 821 5.16 -6.86 -15.60
C TRP A 821 5.37 -8.18 -14.86
N SER A 822 4.38 -9.08 -14.86
CA SER A 822 4.51 -10.42 -14.27
C SER A 822 5.62 -11.24 -14.94
N MET A 823 5.87 -11.03 -16.25
CA MET A 823 7.01 -11.64 -16.95
C MET A 823 8.34 -11.00 -16.54
N LEU A 824 8.38 -9.68 -16.32
CA LEU A 824 9.58 -8.99 -15.87
C LEU A 824 9.97 -9.40 -14.44
N LYS A 825 8.99 -9.51 -13.52
CA LYS A 825 9.21 -10.05 -12.17
C LYS A 825 9.82 -11.45 -12.23
N LEU A 826 9.25 -12.36 -13.03
CA LEU A 826 9.80 -13.70 -13.22
C LEU A 826 11.20 -13.69 -13.84
N GLY A 827 11.43 -12.83 -14.84
CA GLY A 827 12.74 -12.62 -15.45
C GLY A 827 13.80 -12.29 -14.40
N ARG A 828 13.51 -11.35 -13.48
CA ARG A 828 14.38 -11.02 -12.35
C ARG A 828 14.65 -12.22 -11.45
N THR A 829 13.60 -12.94 -11.06
CA THR A 829 13.74 -14.13 -10.20
C THR A 829 14.61 -15.20 -10.85
N TYR A 830 14.48 -15.42 -12.16
CA TYR A 830 15.36 -16.34 -12.88
C TYR A 830 16.79 -15.83 -12.96
N HIS A 831 16.99 -14.53 -13.18
CA HIS A 831 18.32 -13.95 -13.27
C HIS A 831 19.08 -14.11 -11.94
N THR A 832 18.46 -13.74 -10.82
CA THR A 832 19.08 -13.86 -9.48
C THR A 832 19.34 -15.32 -9.12
N LEU A 833 18.39 -16.22 -9.41
CA LEU A 833 18.57 -17.66 -9.24
C LEU A 833 19.69 -18.21 -10.12
N ASP A 834 19.77 -17.80 -11.39
CA ASP A 834 20.77 -18.26 -12.35
C ASP A 834 22.19 -17.86 -11.93
N MET A 835 22.35 -16.70 -11.30
CA MET A 835 23.61 -16.28 -10.68
C MET A 835 24.03 -17.24 -9.57
N THR A 836 23.10 -17.61 -8.67
CA THR A 836 23.34 -18.60 -7.61
C THR A 836 23.65 -19.99 -8.17
N ILE A 837 22.87 -20.45 -9.15
CA ILE A 837 23.05 -21.77 -9.78
C ILE A 837 24.38 -21.85 -10.53
N GLY A 838 24.66 -20.84 -11.36
CA GLY A 838 25.87 -20.82 -12.18
C GLY A 838 27.14 -20.78 -11.36
N ALA A 839 27.07 -20.15 -10.19
CA ALA A 839 28.18 -20.09 -9.27
C ALA A 839 28.37 -21.40 -8.47
N LEU A 840 27.29 -22.04 -8.01
CA LEU A 840 27.36 -23.26 -7.20
C LEU A 840 27.54 -24.55 -8.03
N TYR A 841 26.82 -24.68 -9.14
CA TYR A 841 26.83 -25.89 -9.96
C TYR A 841 26.79 -25.57 -11.47
N PRO A 842 27.93 -25.16 -12.06
CA PRO A 842 27.99 -24.77 -13.47
C PRO A 842 27.57 -25.87 -14.46
N LYS A 843 27.62 -27.13 -14.05
CA LYS A 843 27.24 -28.30 -14.87
C LYS A 843 25.72 -28.57 -14.87
N VAL A 844 24.91 -27.62 -14.39
CA VAL A 844 23.45 -27.73 -14.33
C VAL A 844 22.84 -28.00 -15.71
N ASN A 845 21.73 -28.76 -15.72
CA ASN A 845 20.90 -29.00 -16.89
C ASN A 845 19.46 -28.62 -16.55
N TYR A 846 19.03 -27.44 -17.02
CA TYR A 846 17.73 -26.85 -16.71
C TYR A 846 16.56 -27.72 -17.20
N PRO A 847 16.53 -28.24 -18.45
CA PRO A 847 15.44 -29.11 -18.89
C PRO A 847 15.27 -30.36 -18.02
N LYS A 848 16.36 -31.00 -17.59
CA LYS A 848 16.31 -32.16 -16.69
C LYS A 848 15.79 -31.78 -15.31
N LEU A 849 16.13 -30.59 -14.80
CA LEU A 849 15.60 -30.08 -13.54
C LEU A 849 14.09 -29.83 -13.62
N LEU A 850 13.61 -29.16 -14.68
CA LEU A 850 12.19 -28.92 -14.94
C LEU A 850 11.42 -30.25 -15.06
N LYS A 851 11.90 -31.19 -15.88
CA LYS A 851 11.29 -32.52 -16.00
C LYS A 851 11.21 -33.23 -14.66
N SER A 852 12.28 -33.19 -13.87
CA SER A 852 12.32 -33.84 -12.55
C SER A 852 11.39 -33.18 -11.52
N TYR A 853 11.08 -31.89 -11.67
CA TYR A 853 10.09 -31.21 -10.85
C TYR A 853 8.69 -31.72 -11.18
N TYR A 854 8.29 -31.70 -12.46
CA TYR A 854 6.95 -32.11 -12.90
C TYR A 854 6.64 -33.57 -12.53
N VAL A 855 7.60 -34.49 -12.72
CA VAL A 855 7.44 -35.90 -12.30
C VAL A 855 7.12 -36.02 -10.80
N LYS A 856 7.78 -35.22 -9.95
CA LYS A 856 7.49 -35.21 -8.52
C LYS A 856 6.18 -34.52 -8.18
N ALA A 857 5.81 -33.46 -8.90
CA ALA A 857 4.54 -32.76 -8.72
C ALA A 857 3.35 -33.69 -8.99
N THR A 858 3.43 -34.50 -10.06
CA THR A 858 2.45 -35.55 -10.37
C THR A 858 2.28 -36.55 -9.23
N ARG A 859 3.39 -36.99 -8.61
CA ARG A 859 3.36 -37.95 -7.48
C ARG A 859 2.78 -37.37 -6.19
N ARG A 860 2.77 -36.03 -6.02
CA ARG A 860 2.22 -35.35 -4.84
C ARG A 860 0.68 -35.24 -4.84
N GLY A 861 -0.01 -35.91 -5.77
CA GLY A 861 -1.48 -35.97 -5.76
C GLY A 861 -2.16 -34.70 -6.27
N ASN A 862 -1.47 -33.88 -7.06
CA ASN A 862 -2.04 -32.67 -7.64
C ASN A 862 -2.96 -33.01 -8.84
N ARG A 863 -4.06 -33.75 -8.57
CA ARG A 863 -5.04 -34.22 -9.57
C ARG A 863 -5.69 -33.06 -10.32
N GLN A 864 -5.83 -31.87 -9.74
CA GLN A 864 -6.26 -30.66 -10.46
C GLN A 864 -5.26 -30.22 -11.54
N ALA A 865 -3.95 -30.35 -11.29
CA ALA A 865 -2.92 -30.08 -12.30
C ALA A 865 -2.91 -31.11 -13.45
N LEU A 866 -3.41 -32.34 -13.20
CA LEU A 866 -3.66 -33.36 -14.23
C LEU A 866 -5.06 -33.28 -14.86
N ALA A 867 -6.08 -32.79 -14.16
CA ALA A 867 -7.43 -32.63 -14.68
C ALA A 867 -7.49 -31.46 -15.68
N ALA A 868 -6.70 -30.41 -15.44
CA ALA A 868 -6.44 -29.36 -16.43
C ALA A 868 -5.75 -29.90 -17.70
N LEU A 869 -5.10 -31.07 -17.64
CA LEU A 869 -4.38 -31.67 -18.76
C LEU A 869 -5.24 -32.54 -19.69
N VAL A 870 -6.36 -33.12 -19.20
CA VAL A 870 -7.09 -34.16 -19.94
C VAL A 870 -8.04 -33.60 -21.02
N GLY A 871 -8.38 -32.30 -20.98
CA GLY A 871 -9.25 -31.65 -21.99
C GLY A 871 -8.60 -30.51 -22.78
N LEU A 872 -7.30 -30.27 -22.59
CA LEU A 872 -6.65 -29.06 -23.10
C LEU A 872 -6.43 -29.05 -24.63
N PRO A 873 -6.08 -30.14 -25.32
CA PRO A 873 -5.93 -30.14 -26.78
C PRO A 873 -7.23 -29.75 -27.51
N GLN A 874 -8.38 -30.19 -27.01
CA GLN A 874 -9.71 -29.86 -27.55
C GLN A 874 -10.14 -28.43 -27.23
N ARG A 875 -9.72 -27.88 -26.07
CA ARG A 875 -9.94 -26.46 -25.73
C ARG A 875 -9.01 -25.52 -26.48
N ILE A 876 -7.76 -25.91 -26.77
CA ILE A 876 -6.78 -25.11 -27.53
C ILE A 876 -7.16 -25.00 -29.01
N GLY A 877 -7.67 -26.07 -29.62
CA GLY A 877 -8.20 -26.03 -30.98
C GLY A 877 -9.36 -25.04 -31.15
N GLY A 878 -10.24 -24.94 -30.14
CA GLY A 878 -11.32 -23.93 -30.09
C GLY A 878 -10.88 -22.55 -29.60
N TYR A 879 -9.80 -22.44 -28.83
CA TYR A 879 -9.29 -21.15 -28.36
C TYR A 879 -8.60 -20.37 -29.48
N ALA A 880 -7.89 -21.05 -30.39
CA ALA A 880 -7.30 -20.42 -31.57
C ALA A 880 -8.37 -19.78 -32.47
N SER A 881 -9.57 -20.37 -32.57
CA SER A 881 -10.69 -19.81 -33.36
C SER A 881 -11.45 -18.68 -32.66
N ILE A 882 -11.44 -18.62 -31.32
CA ILE A 882 -12.08 -17.55 -30.52
C ILE A 882 -11.15 -16.34 -30.33
N VAL A 883 -9.84 -16.55 -30.29
CA VAL A 883 -8.84 -15.50 -30.03
C VAL A 883 -8.50 -14.70 -31.28
N LEU A 884 -8.48 -15.32 -32.47
CA LEU A 884 -8.18 -14.62 -33.74
C LEU A 884 -9.11 -13.41 -34.04
N PRO A 885 -10.43 -13.48 -33.78
CA PRO A 885 -11.34 -12.35 -33.97
C PRO A 885 -11.12 -11.20 -32.98
N ARG A 886 -10.92 -11.48 -31.68
CA ARG A 886 -10.61 -10.45 -30.66
C ARG A 886 -9.23 -9.80 -30.88
N PHE A 887 -8.32 -10.51 -31.53
CA PHE A 887 -7.04 -10.00 -31.99
C PHE A 887 -7.16 -8.94 -33.09
N ARG A 888 -8.22 -8.99 -33.91
CA ARG A 888 -8.44 -8.05 -35.02
C ARG A 888 -9.02 -6.71 -34.56
N GLU A 889 -9.74 -6.67 -33.44
CA GLU A 889 -10.40 -5.44 -32.93
C GLU A 889 -9.43 -4.40 -32.34
N ARG A 890 -8.17 -4.76 -32.03
CA ARG A 890 -7.19 -3.85 -31.39
C ARG A 890 -6.21 -3.17 -32.36
N LEU A 891 -6.49 -3.15 -33.65
CA LEU A 891 -5.56 -2.65 -34.66
C LEU A 891 -5.95 -1.24 -35.15
N PHE A 892 -5.31 -0.18 -34.61
CA PHE A 892 -5.15 1.07 -35.36
C PHE A 892 -3.80 1.79 -35.10
N VAL A 893 -3.13 2.03 -36.23
CA VAL A 893 -2.07 3.00 -36.62
C VAL A 893 -0.87 3.24 -35.70
N PHE A 894 0.33 2.81 -36.13
CA PHE A 894 1.43 3.78 -36.27
C PHE A 894 2.60 3.37 -37.19
N MET A 895 3.04 4.34 -38.00
CA MET A 895 4.21 4.32 -38.90
C MET A 895 5.56 4.25 -38.15
N GLY A 896 6.57 3.65 -38.78
CA GLY A 896 7.85 3.33 -38.14
C GLY A 896 8.75 4.52 -37.70
N GLY A 897 9.71 4.20 -36.81
CA GLY A 897 11.00 4.89 -36.76
C GLY A 897 11.59 5.20 -35.37
N ARG A 898 12.91 4.99 -35.27
CA ARG A 898 13.91 5.53 -34.30
C ARG A 898 14.02 4.87 -32.91
N SER A 899 15.21 4.99 -32.31
CA SER A 899 15.49 4.46 -30.96
C SER A 899 15.02 5.44 -29.87
N ILE A 900 14.63 4.90 -28.72
CA ILE A 900 14.00 5.63 -27.61
C ILE A 900 14.92 6.74 -27.06
N VAL A 901 16.23 6.46 -26.97
CA VAL A 901 17.23 7.45 -26.53
C VAL A 901 17.32 8.62 -27.50
N GLU A 902 17.23 8.37 -28.81
CA GLU A 902 17.21 9.45 -29.80
C GLU A 902 15.93 10.28 -29.73
N GLU A 903 14.79 9.63 -29.47
CA GLU A 903 13.49 10.29 -29.33
C GLU A 903 13.45 11.16 -28.06
N ILE A 904 13.98 10.67 -26.93
CA ILE A 904 14.15 11.46 -25.70
C ILE A 904 15.07 12.66 -25.97
N ILE A 905 16.24 12.47 -26.58
CA ILE A 905 17.18 13.57 -26.86
C ILE A 905 16.57 14.63 -27.78
N LEU A 906 15.89 14.21 -28.86
CA LEU A 906 15.23 15.12 -29.78
C LEU A 906 14.09 15.88 -29.12
N SER A 907 13.36 15.23 -28.23
CA SER A 907 12.19 15.81 -27.58
C SER A 907 12.55 16.73 -26.42
N VAL A 908 13.58 16.39 -25.64
CA VAL A 908 14.24 17.31 -24.69
C VAL A 908 14.80 18.52 -25.44
N GLY A 909 15.40 18.30 -26.61
CA GLY A 909 15.81 19.38 -27.50
C GLY A 909 14.64 20.31 -27.88
N LYS A 910 13.48 19.76 -28.26
CA LYS A 910 12.26 20.54 -28.54
C LYS A 910 11.75 21.30 -27.31
N PHE A 911 11.72 20.66 -26.14
CA PHE A 911 11.31 21.30 -24.89
C PHE A 911 12.21 22.49 -24.54
N ILE A 912 13.54 22.31 -24.60
CA ILE A 912 14.50 23.39 -24.39
C ILE A 912 14.26 24.52 -25.41
N ARG A 913 13.92 24.20 -26.67
CA ARG A 913 13.54 25.22 -27.66
C ARG A 913 12.35 26.04 -27.21
N THR A 914 11.26 25.37 -26.84
CA THR A 914 10.02 26.02 -26.41
C THR A 914 10.29 26.87 -25.18
N ALA A 915 11.06 26.37 -24.21
CA ALA A 915 11.45 27.12 -23.02
C ALA A 915 12.28 28.38 -23.38
N ILE A 916 13.28 28.26 -24.25
CA ILE A 916 14.07 29.42 -24.72
C ILE A 916 13.18 30.44 -25.44
N VAL A 917 12.24 29.98 -26.27
CA VAL A 917 11.30 30.87 -26.99
C VAL A 917 10.35 31.57 -26.02
N VAL A 918 9.81 30.85 -25.03
CA VAL A 918 8.93 31.43 -24.00
C VAL A 918 9.69 32.45 -23.14
N VAL A 919 10.93 32.14 -22.74
CA VAL A 919 11.79 33.07 -22.00
C VAL A 919 12.11 34.31 -22.85
N ALA A 920 12.48 34.13 -24.13
CA ALA A 920 12.75 35.23 -25.03
C ALA A 920 11.50 36.10 -25.29
N ALA A 921 10.32 35.49 -25.44
CA ALA A 921 9.06 36.20 -25.58
C ALA A 921 8.71 36.98 -24.31
N THR A 922 8.89 36.37 -23.13
CA THR A 922 8.67 37.04 -21.83
C THR A 922 9.63 38.22 -21.66
N MET A 923 10.90 38.04 -22.01
CA MET A 923 11.90 39.11 -22.03
C MET A 923 11.52 40.25 -22.99
N GLY A 924 10.98 39.92 -24.17
CA GLY A 924 10.45 40.91 -25.11
C GLY A 924 9.26 41.69 -24.56
N LEU A 925 8.34 41.03 -23.85
CA LEU A 925 7.20 41.68 -23.19
C LEU A 925 7.66 42.63 -22.07
N VAL A 926 8.66 42.22 -21.27
CA VAL A 926 9.27 43.08 -20.25
C VAL A 926 9.94 44.30 -20.90
N TYR A 927 10.67 44.10 -22.00
CA TYR A 927 11.29 45.20 -22.74
C TYR A 927 10.26 46.20 -23.27
N LEU A 928 9.20 45.73 -23.94
CA LEU A 928 8.13 46.58 -24.47
C LEU A 928 7.45 47.36 -23.36
N ARG A 929 7.15 46.71 -22.23
CA ARG A 929 6.56 47.38 -21.06
C ARG A 929 7.46 48.46 -20.45
N GLN A 930 8.78 48.23 -20.42
CA GLN A 930 9.75 49.17 -19.82
C GLN A 930 10.14 50.33 -20.74
N HIS A 931 10.17 50.13 -22.06
CA HIS A 931 10.78 51.08 -23.02
C HIS A 931 9.85 51.59 -24.11
N GLU A 932 8.74 50.89 -24.40
CA GLU A 932 7.83 51.18 -25.52
C GLU A 932 6.36 50.99 -25.07
N ARG A 933 5.96 51.77 -24.07
CA ARG A 933 4.71 51.60 -23.31
C ARG A 933 3.44 51.73 -24.18
N GLU A 934 3.50 52.59 -25.20
CA GLU A 934 2.41 52.81 -26.17
C GLU A 934 2.14 51.58 -27.04
N ILE A 935 3.19 50.79 -27.35
CA ILE A 935 3.07 49.54 -28.10
C ILE A 935 2.64 48.39 -27.18
N ALA A 936 3.03 48.44 -25.91
CA ALA A 936 2.72 47.41 -24.92
C ALA A 936 1.25 47.45 -24.44
N ALA A 937 0.64 48.63 -24.32
CA ALA A 937 -0.68 48.82 -23.73
C ALA A 937 -1.82 48.05 -24.45
N PRO A 938 -1.90 48.00 -25.79
CA PRO A 938 -2.92 47.23 -26.50
C PRO A 938 -2.69 45.71 -26.44
N LEU A 939 -1.45 45.28 -26.27
CA LEU A 939 -1.01 43.88 -26.35
C LEU A 939 -1.09 43.13 -25.02
N LEU A 940 -0.86 43.82 -23.90
CA LEU A 940 -0.82 43.24 -22.56
C LEU A 940 -2.05 43.56 -21.70
N GLY A 941 -2.85 44.56 -22.10
CA GLY A 941 -3.89 45.16 -21.25
C GLY A 941 -3.28 46.10 -20.19
N GLU A 942 -4.13 46.76 -19.41
CA GLU A 942 -3.67 47.61 -18.28
C GLU A 942 -3.68 46.86 -16.94
N GLU A 943 -4.51 45.82 -16.78
CA GLU A 943 -4.61 45.01 -15.56
C GLU A 943 -4.58 43.50 -15.86
N GLY A 944 -3.72 42.76 -15.13
CA GLY A 944 -3.57 41.32 -15.28
C GLY A 944 -2.37 40.74 -14.54
N TRP A 945 -2.39 39.42 -14.28
CA TRP A 945 -1.33 38.73 -13.54
C TRP A 945 0.04 38.78 -14.25
N ILE A 946 0.06 38.84 -15.59
CA ILE A 946 1.28 38.95 -16.41
C ILE A 946 1.93 40.32 -16.19
N ILE A 947 1.13 41.40 -16.18
CA ILE A 947 1.61 42.77 -15.94
C ILE A 947 2.19 42.90 -14.53
N ASN A 948 1.51 42.34 -13.54
CA ASN A 948 1.95 42.36 -12.15
C ASN A 948 3.27 41.56 -11.92
N LEU A 949 3.57 40.60 -12.80
CA LEU A 949 4.85 39.89 -12.81
C LEU A 949 5.94 40.68 -13.54
N VAL A 950 5.59 41.32 -14.66
CA VAL A 950 6.50 42.15 -15.47
C VAL A 950 6.93 43.42 -14.71
N ASP A 951 6.00 44.07 -14.01
CA ASP A 951 6.26 45.31 -13.25
C ASP A 951 7.11 45.06 -11.98
N LYS A 952 7.30 43.78 -11.57
CA LYS A 952 8.26 43.39 -10.51
C LYS A 952 9.70 43.29 -11.00
N VAL A 953 9.94 43.31 -12.31
CA VAL A 953 11.29 43.24 -12.88
C VAL A 953 11.93 44.62 -12.79
N PRO A 954 13.12 44.76 -12.16
CA PRO A 954 13.83 46.04 -12.09
C PRO A 954 14.02 46.66 -13.47
N HIS A 955 14.01 47.98 -13.56
CA HIS A 955 14.24 48.66 -14.83
C HIS A 955 15.65 48.35 -15.37
N VAL A 956 15.72 47.78 -16.57
CA VAL A 956 16.98 47.41 -17.23
C VAL A 956 17.20 48.35 -18.41
N GLY A 957 18.37 49.00 -18.48
CA GLY A 957 18.70 49.94 -19.56
C GLY A 957 18.79 49.28 -20.94
N ARG A 958 18.42 49.99 -22.01
CA ARG A 958 18.34 49.48 -23.40
C ARG A 958 19.58 48.70 -23.86
N ARG A 959 20.79 49.15 -23.51
CA ARG A 959 22.06 48.47 -23.85
C ARG A 959 22.16 47.03 -23.32
N TYR A 960 21.62 46.77 -22.14
CA TYR A 960 21.62 45.43 -21.54
C TYR A 960 20.56 44.53 -22.17
N TRP A 961 19.43 45.10 -22.59
CA TRP A 961 18.42 44.38 -23.38
C TRP A 961 18.95 43.94 -24.75
N ILE A 962 19.75 44.77 -25.41
CA ILE A 962 20.43 44.40 -26.67
C ILE A 962 21.38 43.21 -26.44
N ALA A 963 22.20 43.25 -25.38
CA ALA A 963 23.10 42.15 -25.03
C ALA A 963 22.33 40.85 -24.71
N LEU A 964 21.25 40.95 -23.93
CA LEU A 964 20.36 39.84 -23.61
C LEU A 964 19.65 39.26 -24.85
N GLY A 965 19.23 40.12 -25.78
CA GLY A 965 18.65 39.71 -27.06
C GLY A 965 19.63 38.97 -27.95
N ILE A 966 20.89 39.43 -28.04
CA ILE A 966 21.97 38.75 -28.77
C ILE A 966 22.26 37.37 -28.15
N LEU A 967 22.30 37.27 -26.81
CA LEU A 967 22.47 36.02 -26.08
C LEU A 967 21.32 35.02 -26.32
N ALA A 968 20.08 35.50 -26.29
CA ALA A 968 18.90 34.69 -26.58
C ALA A 968 18.92 34.19 -28.03
N LEU A 969 19.24 35.06 -28.99
CA LEU A 969 19.34 34.71 -30.40
C LEU A 969 20.45 33.67 -30.64
N PHE A 970 21.62 33.86 -30.02
CA PHE A 970 22.72 32.91 -30.07
C PHE A 970 22.31 31.55 -29.50
N ALA A 971 21.60 31.53 -28.36
CA ALA A 971 21.08 30.30 -27.76
C ALA A 971 20.08 29.57 -28.69
N ILE A 972 19.16 30.31 -29.32
CA ILE A 972 18.19 29.78 -30.30
C ILE A 972 18.90 29.18 -31.52
N VAL A 973 19.84 29.93 -32.13
CA VAL A 973 20.56 29.48 -33.33
C VAL A 973 21.44 28.26 -33.03
N LYS A 974 22.14 28.25 -31.89
CA LYS A 974 22.98 27.12 -31.46
C LYS A 974 22.11 25.88 -31.20
N GLN A 975 20.95 26.05 -30.57
CA GLN A 975 19.98 24.98 -30.32
C GLN A 975 19.37 24.44 -31.64
N GLN A 976 19.02 25.30 -32.58
CA GLN A 976 18.51 24.89 -33.90
C GLN A 976 19.56 24.09 -34.69
N ARG A 977 20.83 24.53 -34.70
CA ARG A 977 21.92 23.78 -35.34
C ARG A 977 22.13 22.41 -34.70
N LEU A 978 22.00 22.31 -33.37
CA LEU A 978 22.08 21.03 -32.65
C LEU A 978 20.94 20.07 -33.01
N VAL A 979 19.69 20.55 -33.07
CA VAL A 979 18.52 19.73 -33.45
C VAL A 979 18.54 19.35 -34.94
N ALA A 980 19.00 20.25 -35.81
CA ALA A 980 19.15 19.99 -37.24
C ALA A 980 20.21 18.92 -37.53
N ARG A 981 21.38 18.98 -36.87
CA ARG A 981 22.41 17.93 -36.93
C ARG A 981 21.94 16.57 -36.41
N ALA A 982 20.91 16.58 -35.55
CA ALA A 982 20.31 15.40 -34.93
C ALA A 982 19.18 14.73 -35.76
N LYS A 983 18.73 15.35 -36.86
CA LYS A 983 17.80 14.75 -37.83
C LYS A 983 18.60 14.06 -38.95
N LYS A 984 18.99 12.79 -38.78
CA LYS A 984 19.34 11.96 -39.94
C LYS A 984 18.05 11.43 -40.61
N PRO A 985 17.97 11.37 -41.95
CA PRO A 985 16.93 10.62 -42.62
C PRO A 985 17.04 9.13 -42.24
N PRO A 986 15.94 8.38 -42.15
CA PRO A 986 15.99 6.95 -41.87
C PRO A 986 16.83 6.26 -42.96
N VAL A 987 17.75 5.40 -42.53
CA VAL A 987 18.51 4.53 -43.44
C VAL A 987 17.51 3.57 -44.06
N ARG A 988 17.24 3.71 -45.37
CA ARG A 988 16.57 2.66 -46.15
C ARG A 988 17.50 1.46 -46.18
N LEU A 989 17.04 0.31 -45.66
CA LEU A 989 17.72 -0.95 -45.87
C LEU A 989 17.72 -1.26 -47.38
N PRO A 990 18.86 -1.66 -47.98
CA PRO A 990 18.90 -2.10 -49.36
C PRO A 990 18.33 -3.52 -49.43
N GLY A 991 17.12 -3.67 -49.96
CA GLY A 991 16.48 -4.97 -50.12
C GLY A 991 14.96 -4.87 -50.11
N GLY A 992 14.38 -4.58 -51.27
CA GLY A 992 12.94 -4.46 -51.44
C GLY A 992 12.56 -3.97 -52.84
N GLN A 993 13.18 -4.56 -53.86
CA GLN A 993 12.55 -4.60 -55.19
C GLN A 993 11.50 -5.70 -55.14
N GLY A 994 10.24 -5.39 -55.42
CA GLY A 994 9.23 -6.43 -55.60
C GLY A 994 7.79 -5.99 -55.42
N SER A 995 7.12 -5.82 -56.55
CA SER A 995 5.69 -6.04 -56.80
C SER A 995 4.64 -5.10 -56.16
N SER A 996 4.20 -4.19 -57.05
CA SER A 996 2.81 -4.00 -57.51
C SER A 996 1.77 -3.41 -56.56
N ARG A 997 1.38 -2.18 -56.93
CA ARG A 997 0.00 -1.69 -56.94
C ARG A 997 -1.02 -2.83 -57.04
N VAL A 998 -1.93 -2.90 -56.08
CA VAL A 998 -3.32 -3.25 -56.34
C VAL A 998 -4.15 -2.27 -55.52
N GLU A 999 -4.91 -1.43 -56.22
CA GLU A 999 -6.06 -0.73 -55.65
C GLU A 999 -7.06 -1.78 -55.16
N VAL A 1000 -7.36 -1.77 -53.86
CA VAL A 1000 -8.70 -1.63 -53.22
C VAL A 1000 -8.48 -1.48 -51.73
#